data_AF-A0A937SX91-F1
#
_entry.id   AF-A0A937SX91-F1
#
_cell.length_a   1.000
_cell.length_b   1.000
_cell.length_c   1.000
_cell.angle_alpha   90.00
_cell.angle_beta   90.00
_cell.angle_gamma   90.00
#
_symmetry.space_group_name_H-M   'P 1'
#
loop_
_entity.id
_entity.type
_entity.pdbx_description
1 polymer ?
#
loop_
_entity_poly.entity_id
_entity_poly.type
_entity_poly.pdbx_seq_one_letter_code
_entity_poly.pdbx_strand_id
1 'polypeptide(L)'
;MRNSTRTPTVVSALFLLALAPIVLSGIGSWPVDTANAREVVRLPMIAQASPEATVDPDELGFEEIIFVKRKPYSSDHYYTDINNGTSPDRFLPENAICIFNLRTQSERTVITAADLPGGKGFIGKIGLSFDAKKVILDFRQDPGSGFRIWEVNTDGTGLRQILFPPEDEADKVARWGRPWHTDDIHPCYLPDGKIIFSSTRCEHTVLCGGSAALVAPGLHRMDADGTNVEQITHSPVSEFCPVVLGDGRVMYHRWEYIDKGARVGKTIWSMNPDGTAPRERYGVADDTTTVYMYPQAVPGSDDRLVCVGTCHFPQGGCLGAIMLIDFKKGVRARGPDPDEADYVQWDERNAVTNLTPHVFVERRTEPGWHFLTKEGRHVHDRNGQQGHLYTHPYPVSDREFLVSLKVDPTDHYKNVADAYSLYLVDTEGNHRFVHADDELSCWHPTPLVPRRVPPAIETVRNPEYAASDQALCILSNISRGMQGVEPGEVKWLRINEAVPRYWDTGRRWGSSLSSSSWKAALWPRVQWGIVPVEEDGSAHFLVPANRSIFFQALDENFREIQRERTYVNYAPGEVRSCTGCHGQAAHTASALGSVTPLALTRAPSTPQPQPCDLVENGGDGRAGQVIHYPTDIQPIFNAKCVSCHGKSEPAGGLKLTDEATLYYNTSYEELARRELAGPIIPEFTSFLHGDRGNYNGAYLPPRSLGCAKSTLIDVLTNSTHPKNAEDDHSRMLTERELMILSRWVDANYQFYGGYYGRHHPQWVNPDPGKPSYKPADFRRKPTFDEAISFFAPEWHR
;
A
#
# COMPACT_ATOMS: atom_id res chain seq x y z
N MET A 1 -24.68 65.61 -8.30
CA MET A 1 -24.39 65.99 -6.89
C MET A 1 -24.11 64.71 -6.12
N ARG A 2 -22.85 64.27 -6.10
CA ARG A 2 -21.85 64.37 -5.02
C ARG A 2 -22.11 63.46 -3.81
N ASN A 3 -21.16 62.52 -3.67
CA ASN A 3 -20.57 61.94 -2.45
C ASN A 3 -21.37 60.84 -1.72
N SER A 4 -20.79 59.80 -1.11
CA SER A 4 -19.46 59.14 -1.08
C SER A 4 -19.62 57.98 -0.09
N THR A 5 -19.14 56.75 -0.28
CA THR A 5 -17.92 56.15 0.33
C THR A 5 -18.06 54.63 0.14
N ARG A 6 -17.19 53.95 -0.62
CA ARG A 6 -15.88 53.34 -0.30
C ARG A 6 -15.92 52.09 0.60
N THR A 7 -15.67 50.96 -0.06
CA THR A 7 -15.15 49.67 0.41
C THR A 7 -13.79 49.77 1.11
N PRO A 8 -13.44 48.79 1.96
CA PRO A 8 -12.05 48.43 2.19
C PRO A 8 -11.73 46.98 1.78
N THR A 9 -10.69 46.86 0.98
CA THR A 9 -9.80 45.72 0.79
C THR A 9 -8.99 45.51 2.08
N VAL A 10 -8.77 44.25 2.50
CA VAL A 10 -7.80 43.92 3.57
C VAL A 10 -6.65 43.12 2.97
N VAL A 11 -5.46 43.55 3.39
CA VAL A 11 -4.11 43.28 2.89
C VAL A 11 -3.46 42.14 3.68
N SER A 12 -2.68 41.32 2.98
CA SER A 12 -1.76 40.31 3.51
C SER A 12 -0.65 40.93 4.38
N ALA A 13 -0.40 40.39 5.57
CA ALA A 13 0.73 40.75 6.41
C ALA A 13 1.71 39.57 6.53
N LEU A 14 2.91 39.74 5.96
CA LEU A 14 4.10 38.94 6.26
C LEU A 14 4.76 39.48 7.54
N PHE A 15 5.09 38.59 8.49
CA PHE A 15 5.98 38.89 9.61
C PHE A 15 7.41 38.43 9.28
N LEU A 16 8.33 39.40 9.16
CA LEU A 16 9.78 39.20 9.25
C LEU A 16 10.20 39.46 10.71
N LEU A 17 10.88 38.50 11.33
CA LEU A 17 11.56 38.68 12.61
C LEU A 17 13.07 38.50 12.37
N ALA A 18 13.79 39.61 12.48
CA ALA A 18 15.25 39.67 12.50
C ALA A 18 15.76 39.43 13.92
N LEU A 19 16.77 38.58 14.07
CA LEU A 19 17.56 38.45 15.30
C LEU A 19 19.05 38.55 14.93
N ALA A 20 19.73 39.50 15.57
CA ALA A 20 21.16 39.79 15.47
C ALA A 20 21.99 38.79 16.32
N PRO A 21 23.27 38.54 15.98
CA PRO A 21 24.12 37.62 16.72
C PRO A 21 24.87 38.32 17.86
N ILE A 22 24.89 37.68 19.03
CA ILE A 22 25.75 38.03 20.16
C ILE A 22 27.05 37.22 20.05
N VAL A 23 28.17 37.94 20.09
CA VAL A 23 29.54 37.44 20.17
C VAL A 23 29.82 36.93 21.58
N LEU A 24 30.37 35.73 21.71
CA LEU A 24 31.07 35.27 22.91
C LEU A 24 32.28 34.43 22.49
N SER A 25 33.45 35.00 22.75
CA SER A 25 34.76 34.36 22.72
C SER A 25 34.98 33.54 23.99
N GLY A 26 35.55 32.35 23.85
CA GLY A 26 35.92 31.49 24.99
C GLY A 26 36.70 30.27 24.51
N ILE A 27 37.96 30.21 24.91
CA ILE A 27 39.03 29.33 24.42
C ILE A 27 38.97 27.97 25.12
N GLY A 28 39.23 26.88 24.40
CA GLY A 28 39.38 25.54 24.97
C GLY A 28 39.73 24.50 23.92
N SER A 29 40.99 24.49 23.48
CA SER A 29 41.56 23.51 22.55
C SER A 29 41.75 22.14 23.22
N TRP A 30 41.17 21.09 22.62
CA TRP A 30 41.52 19.69 22.88
C TRP A 30 41.93 19.01 21.56
N PRO A 31 42.83 18.02 21.57
CA PRO A 31 43.55 17.58 20.38
C PRO A 31 42.63 16.86 19.40
N VAL A 32 42.65 17.30 18.14
CA VAL A 32 42.07 16.56 17.02
C VAL A 32 43.02 15.39 16.73
N ASP A 33 42.58 14.19 17.09
CA ASP A 33 43.22 12.96 16.65
C ASP A 33 43.04 12.84 15.14
N THR A 34 44.13 13.00 14.40
CA THR A 34 44.16 12.95 12.94
C THR A 34 44.40 11.50 12.51
N ALA A 35 43.39 10.66 12.70
CA ALA A 35 43.35 9.32 12.14
C ALA A 35 42.04 9.14 11.37
N ASN A 36 42.19 8.67 10.13
CA ASN A 36 41.14 8.47 9.11
C ASN A 36 40.67 9.75 8.42
N ALA A 37 41.57 10.36 7.65
CA ALA A 37 41.15 11.05 6.43
C ALA A 37 40.38 10.03 5.57
N ARG A 38 39.05 10.17 5.56
CA ARG A 38 38.14 9.35 4.75
C ARG A 38 38.60 9.41 3.30
N GLU A 39 38.87 8.28 2.68
CA GLU A 39 38.82 8.20 1.23
C GLU A 39 37.42 8.61 0.82
N VAL A 40 37.28 9.80 0.25
CA VAL A 40 36.10 10.19 -0.51
C VAL A 40 36.10 9.23 -1.70
N VAL A 41 35.36 8.14 -1.59
CA VAL A 41 35.08 7.26 -2.72
C VAL A 41 34.40 8.15 -3.75
N ARG A 42 35.14 8.56 -4.78
CA ARG A 42 34.58 9.26 -5.92
C ARG A 42 33.67 8.26 -6.61
N LEU A 43 32.37 8.42 -6.42
CA LEU A 43 31.41 7.74 -7.26
C LEU A 43 31.76 8.04 -8.73
N PRO A 44 31.73 7.04 -9.63
CA PRO A 44 32.03 7.27 -11.02
C PRO A 44 31.13 8.41 -11.51
N MET A 45 31.73 9.47 -12.04
CA MET A 45 30.96 10.49 -12.74
C MET A 45 30.18 9.77 -13.83
N ILE A 46 28.88 10.05 -13.92
CA ILE A 46 28.13 9.69 -15.13
C ILE A 46 28.77 10.51 -16.24
N ALA A 47 29.67 9.88 -16.99
CA ALA A 47 30.30 10.51 -18.13
C ALA A 47 29.17 10.85 -19.11
N GLN A 48 29.07 12.11 -19.53
CA GLN A 48 28.38 12.41 -20.79
C GLN A 48 29.08 11.53 -21.83
N ALA A 49 28.31 10.66 -22.49
CA ALA A 49 28.81 9.56 -23.27
C ALA A 49 29.96 10.01 -24.20
N SER A 50 31.11 9.33 -24.12
CA SER A 50 31.96 9.21 -25.30
C SER A 50 31.28 8.21 -26.24
N PRO A 51 31.07 8.52 -27.52
CA PRO A 51 30.54 7.59 -28.52
C PRO A 51 31.32 6.26 -28.67
N GLU A 52 32.49 6.12 -28.02
CA GLU A 52 33.44 5.03 -28.24
C GLU A 52 33.22 3.79 -27.35
N ALA A 53 32.25 3.78 -26.43
CA ALA A 53 31.96 2.62 -25.56
C ALA A 53 30.48 2.19 -25.65
N THR A 54 30.03 1.92 -26.87
CA THR A 54 28.71 1.31 -27.13
C THR A 54 28.70 -0.14 -26.66
N VAL A 55 27.56 -0.62 -26.19
CA VAL A 55 27.47 -1.98 -25.64
C VAL A 55 27.58 -3.02 -26.75
N ASP A 56 28.41 -4.04 -26.53
CA ASP A 56 28.63 -5.12 -27.49
C ASP A 56 27.50 -6.16 -27.40
N PRO A 57 26.74 -6.42 -28.49
CA PRO A 57 25.72 -7.47 -28.49
C PRO A 57 26.27 -8.87 -28.20
N ASP A 58 27.53 -9.15 -28.54
CA ASP A 58 28.16 -10.46 -28.29
C ASP A 58 28.42 -10.67 -26.79
N GLU A 59 28.64 -9.60 -26.03
CA GLU A 59 28.74 -9.62 -24.57
C GLU A 59 27.37 -9.90 -23.91
N LEU A 60 26.31 -9.27 -24.41
CA LEU A 60 24.96 -9.38 -23.86
C LEU A 60 24.22 -10.66 -24.26
N GLY A 61 24.64 -11.32 -25.34
CA GLY A 61 23.99 -12.51 -25.86
C GLY A 61 22.67 -12.25 -26.61
N PHE A 62 22.41 -11.00 -27.01
CA PHE A 62 21.27 -10.61 -27.84
C PHE A 62 21.58 -9.35 -28.67
N GLU A 63 20.89 -9.19 -29.79
CA GLU A 63 21.15 -8.09 -30.73
C GLU A 63 20.09 -6.99 -30.71
N GLU A 64 18.88 -7.29 -30.26
CA GLU A 64 17.75 -6.37 -30.34
C GLU A 64 17.13 -6.12 -28.97
N ILE A 65 16.75 -4.86 -28.72
CA ILE A 65 15.92 -4.45 -27.59
C ILE A 65 14.63 -3.81 -28.11
N ILE A 66 13.53 -4.05 -27.42
CA ILE A 66 12.26 -3.34 -27.61
C ILE A 66 12.06 -2.34 -26.47
N PHE A 67 11.51 -1.17 -26.80
CA PHE A 67 11.30 -0.07 -25.85
C PHE A 67 10.16 0.85 -26.30
N VAL A 68 9.74 1.76 -25.41
CA VAL A 68 8.69 2.75 -25.64
C VAL A 68 9.30 4.14 -25.79
N LYS A 69 8.89 4.91 -26.80
CA LYS A 69 9.18 6.35 -26.92
C LYS A 69 7.96 7.16 -26.51
N ARG A 70 8.12 8.05 -25.53
CA ARG A 70 7.10 9.02 -25.13
C ARG A 70 7.65 10.06 -24.18
N LYS A 71 6.90 11.15 -24.01
CA LYS A 71 7.13 12.08 -22.89
C LYS A 71 6.99 11.37 -21.53
N PRO A 72 7.71 11.83 -20.48
CA PRO A 72 7.55 11.32 -19.12
C PRO A 72 6.10 11.40 -18.61
N TYR A 73 5.70 10.54 -17.68
CA TYR A 73 4.41 10.70 -17.01
C TYR A 73 4.34 12.06 -16.30
N SER A 74 3.15 12.66 -16.27
CA SER A 74 2.88 13.88 -15.50
C SER A 74 2.54 13.62 -14.03
N SER A 75 2.56 12.36 -13.57
CA SER A 75 2.06 11.93 -12.27
C SER A 75 2.86 12.54 -11.14
N ASP A 76 2.16 12.88 -10.06
CA ASP A 76 2.77 13.36 -8.83
C ASP A 76 2.91 12.25 -7.79
N HIS A 77 1.96 11.32 -7.68
CA HIS A 77 2.05 10.21 -6.73
C HIS A 77 2.27 8.89 -7.46
N TYR A 78 2.87 7.94 -6.74
CA TYR A 78 3.22 6.63 -7.30
C TYR A 78 2.01 5.81 -7.84
N TYR A 79 0.78 6.15 -7.44
CA TYR A 79 -0.46 5.46 -7.84
C TYR A 79 -1.33 6.28 -8.81
N THR A 80 -0.90 7.48 -9.22
CA THR A 80 -1.74 8.41 -9.97
C THR A 80 -1.43 8.45 -11.47
N ASP A 81 -0.65 7.49 -11.99
CA ASP A 81 -0.37 7.34 -13.42
C ASP A 81 -1.65 7.34 -14.26
N ILE A 82 -2.71 6.72 -13.75
CA ILE A 82 -4.04 6.64 -14.38
C ILE A 82 -4.94 7.84 -14.10
N ASN A 83 -4.70 8.61 -13.04
CA ASN A 83 -5.52 9.75 -12.66
C ASN A 83 -5.02 11.08 -13.23
N ASN A 84 -3.79 11.47 -12.87
CA ASN A 84 -3.17 12.73 -13.28
C ASN A 84 -1.82 12.52 -14.00
N GLY A 85 -1.47 11.26 -14.27
CA GLY A 85 -0.22 10.87 -14.91
C GLY A 85 -0.09 11.11 -16.39
N THR A 86 -1.19 11.44 -17.06
CA THR A 86 -1.21 11.69 -18.50
C THR A 86 -1.90 13.02 -18.77
N SER A 87 -1.19 14.14 -18.59
CA SER A 87 -1.69 15.46 -18.97
C SER A 87 -1.94 15.54 -20.49
N PRO A 88 -2.83 16.43 -20.97
CA PRO A 88 -3.23 16.46 -22.39
C PRO A 88 -2.08 16.56 -23.41
N ASP A 89 -0.96 17.16 -23.04
CA ASP A 89 0.23 17.31 -23.89
C ASP A 89 1.13 16.06 -23.95
N ARG A 90 0.73 14.97 -23.28
CA ARG A 90 1.35 13.64 -23.34
C ARG A 90 0.75 12.73 -24.41
N PHE A 91 -0.39 13.10 -25.00
CA PHE A 91 -1.07 12.32 -26.04
C PHE A 91 -0.61 12.78 -27.42
N LEU A 92 0.41 12.10 -27.94
CA LEU A 92 1.09 12.47 -29.18
C LEU A 92 0.95 11.34 -30.20
N PRO A 93 0.82 11.65 -31.51
CA PRO A 93 0.90 10.63 -32.56
C PRO A 93 2.27 9.93 -32.59
N GLU A 94 3.34 10.63 -32.21
CA GLU A 94 4.73 10.15 -32.25
C GLU A 94 5.10 9.17 -31.12
N ASN A 95 4.26 9.06 -30.08
CA ASN A 95 4.48 8.07 -29.03
C ASN A 95 4.51 6.67 -29.68
N ALA A 96 5.55 5.88 -29.43
CA ALA A 96 5.83 4.70 -30.23
C ALA A 96 6.35 3.51 -29.42
N ILE A 97 6.23 2.32 -30.01
CA ILE A 97 7.01 1.15 -29.62
C ILE A 97 8.05 0.94 -30.72
N CYS A 98 9.32 0.88 -30.33
CA CYS A 98 10.45 0.77 -31.24
C CYS A 98 11.33 -0.41 -30.88
N ILE A 99 12.08 -0.90 -31.86
CA ILE A 99 13.12 -1.91 -31.69
C ILE A 99 14.45 -1.30 -32.14
N PHE A 100 15.47 -1.40 -31.28
CA PHE A 100 16.82 -0.95 -31.55
C PHE A 100 17.74 -2.16 -31.67
N ASN A 101 18.51 -2.22 -32.76
CA ASN A 101 19.52 -3.25 -32.97
C ASN A 101 20.89 -2.72 -32.51
N LEU A 102 21.46 -3.37 -31.50
CA LEU A 102 22.73 -3.01 -30.86
C LEU A 102 23.91 -3.12 -31.81
N ARG A 103 23.88 -4.09 -32.75
CA ARG A 103 24.99 -4.35 -33.68
C ARG A 103 25.04 -3.32 -34.80
N THR A 104 23.89 -3.03 -35.41
CA THR A 104 23.79 -2.10 -36.55
C THR A 104 23.55 -0.67 -36.10
N GLN A 105 23.25 -0.45 -34.82
CA GLN A 105 22.87 0.84 -34.25
C GLN A 105 21.70 1.49 -34.98
N SER A 106 20.76 0.66 -35.46
CA SER A 106 19.59 1.11 -36.21
C SER A 106 18.32 0.86 -35.42
N GLU A 107 17.46 1.86 -35.42
CA GLU A 107 16.11 1.76 -34.87
C GLU A 107 15.09 1.47 -35.98
N ARG A 108 14.07 0.68 -35.64
CA ARG A 108 12.84 0.54 -36.42
C ARG A 108 11.61 0.70 -35.52
N THR A 109 10.60 1.37 -36.04
CA THR A 109 9.29 1.48 -35.38
C THR A 109 8.49 0.18 -35.55
N VAL A 110 7.86 -0.28 -34.47
CA VAL A 110 6.86 -1.37 -34.49
C VAL A 110 5.48 -0.78 -34.76
N ILE A 111 5.07 0.18 -33.92
CA ILE A 111 3.84 0.98 -34.08
C ILE A 111 4.05 2.36 -33.48
N THR A 112 3.23 3.30 -33.91
CA THR A 112 3.03 4.62 -33.31
C THR A 112 1.61 4.75 -32.77
N ALA A 113 1.38 5.74 -31.92
CA ALA A 113 0.04 6.06 -31.46
C ALA A 113 -0.85 6.63 -32.58
N ALA A 114 -0.28 7.03 -33.72
CA ALA A 114 -1.02 7.35 -34.93
C ALA A 114 -1.73 6.12 -35.55
N ASP A 115 -1.23 4.91 -35.29
CA ASP A 115 -1.83 3.64 -35.74
C ASP A 115 -2.99 3.18 -34.84
N LEU A 116 -3.16 3.82 -33.68
CA LEU A 116 -4.17 3.49 -32.67
C LEU A 116 -5.39 4.43 -32.76
N PRO A 117 -6.54 4.07 -32.14
CA PRO A 117 -7.74 4.90 -32.16
C PRO A 117 -7.47 6.33 -31.72
N GLY A 118 -8.07 7.28 -32.43
CA GLY A 118 -7.86 8.72 -32.21
C GLY A 118 -6.62 9.29 -32.92
N GLY A 119 -5.75 8.46 -33.52
CA GLY A 119 -4.56 8.89 -34.25
C GLY A 119 -3.49 9.56 -33.37
N LYS A 120 -3.60 9.37 -32.06
CA LYS A 120 -2.67 9.82 -31.03
C LYS A 120 -3.02 9.09 -29.73
N GLY A 121 -2.12 9.12 -28.77
CA GLY A 121 -2.45 8.67 -27.43
C GLY A 121 -1.24 8.54 -26.53
N PHE A 122 -1.42 7.87 -25.40
CA PHE A 122 -0.35 7.56 -24.45
C PHE A 122 -0.14 6.04 -24.39
N ILE A 123 1.08 5.59 -24.65
CA ILE A 123 1.49 4.18 -24.54
C ILE A 123 2.15 4.00 -23.17
N GLY A 124 1.54 3.23 -22.28
CA GLY A 124 2.11 2.97 -20.96
C GLY A 124 3.07 1.80 -20.97
N LYS A 125 2.78 0.74 -20.20
CA LYS A 125 3.69 -0.41 -20.05
C LYS A 125 3.53 -1.40 -21.20
N ILE A 126 4.65 -2.02 -21.57
CA ILE A 126 4.71 -3.12 -22.54
C ILE A 126 5.16 -4.42 -21.86
N GLY A 127 4.77 -5.55 -22.44
CA GLY A 127 5.22 -6.89 -22.07
C GLY A 127 5.43 -7.75 -23.31
N LEU A 128 6.44 -8.62 -23.28
CA LEU A 128 6.81 -9.47 -24.41
C LEU A 128 6.30 -10.90 -24.22
N SER A 129 5.73 -11.50 -25.27
CA SER A 129 5.40 -12.94 -25.27
C SER A 129 6.66 -13.77 -25.05
N PHE A 130 6.51 -14.98 -24.52
CA PHE A 130 7.67 -15.84 -24.24
C PHE A 130 8.46 -16.20 -25.49
N ASP A 131 7.83 -16.26 -26.66
CA ASP A 131 8.51 -16.51 -27.94
C ASP A 131 9.08 -15.24 -28.61
N ALA A 132 8.96 -14.08 -27.96
CA ALA A 132 9.39 -12.78 -28.47
C ALA A 132 8.78 -12.35 -29.81
N LYS A 133 7.59 -12.87 -30.15
CA LYS A 133 6.89 -12.51 -31.40
C LYS A 133 5.79 -11.47 -31.21
N LYS A 134 5.32 -11.27 -29.98
CA LYS A 134 4.21 -10.37 -29.69
C LYS A 134 4.51 -9.45 -28.52
N VAL A 135 3.95 -8.26 -28.59
CA VAL A 135 4.01 -7.22 -27.57
C VAL A 135 2.60 -6.97 -27.09
N ILE A 136 2.37 -7.10 -25.78
CA ILE A 136 1.15 -6.63 -25.12
C ILE A 136 1.44 -5.25 -24.53
N LEU A 137 0.47 -4.34 -24.59
CA LEU A 137 0.63 -2.97 -24.11
C LEU A 137 -0.65 -2.45 -23.46
N ASP A 138 -0.51 -1.48 -22.56
CA ASP A 138 -1.61 -0.60 -22.17
C ASP A 138 -1.56 0.74 -22.92
N PHE A 139 -2.71 1.19 -23.41
CA PHE A 139 -2.87 2.39 -24.22
C PHE A 139 -4.04 3.24 -23.73
N ARG A 140 -3.84 4.55 -23.67
CA ARG A 140 -4.87 5.54 -23.36
C ARG A 140 -5.01 6.52 -24.52
N GLN A 141 -6.19 6.58 -25.13
CA GLN A 141 -6.44 7.40 -26.32
C GLN A 141 -6.38 8.91 -26.05
N ASP A 142 -7.00 9.37 -24.95
CA ASP A 142 -7.11 10.78 -24.61
C ASP A 142 -7.39 10.97 -23.09
N PRO A 143 -7.36 12.19 -22.54
CA PRO A 143 -7.58 12.42 -21.11
C PRO A 143 -8.92 11.91 -20.56
N GLY A 144 -9.97 11.86 -21.38
CA GLY A 144 -11.30 11.38 -21.01
C GLY A 144 -11.48 9.86 -21.13
N SER A 145 -10.52 9.17 -21.74
CA SER A 145 -10.54 7.71 -21.92
C SER A 145 -9.73 7.00 -20.83
N GLY A 146 -10.11 5.76 -20.50
CA GLY A 146 -9.33 4.87 -19.64
C GLY A 146 -8.26 4.10 -20.41
N PHE A 147 -7.24 3.61 -19.72
CA PHE A 147 -6.27 2.69 -20.30
C PHE A 147 -6.93 1.36 -20.69
N ARG A 148 -6.54 0.82 -21.85
CA ARG A 148 -7.00 -0.48 -22.39
C ARG A 148 -5.83 -1.32 -22.85
N ILE A 149 -6.04 -2.63 -22.89
CA ILE A 149 -5.01 -3.61 -23.28
C ILE A 149 -5.08 -3.91 -24.78
N TRP A 150 -3.93 -3.86 -25.44
CA TRP A 150 -3.72 -4.13 -26.86
C TRP A 150 -2.60 -5.13 -27.07
N GLU A 151 -2.55 -5.76 -28.24
CA GLU A 151 -1.46 -6.64 -28.67
C GLU A 151 -1.07 -6.34 -30.12
N VAL A 152 0.22 -6.48 -30.43
CA VAL A 152 0.77 -6.36 -31.78
C VAL A 152 1.93 -7.33 -31.95
N ASN A 153 2.20 -7.78 -33.18
CA ASN A 153 3.39 -8.56 -33.48
C ASN A 153 4.64 -7.65 -33.49
N THR A 154 5.82 -8.22 -33.25
CA THR A 154 7.08 -7.46 -33.18
C THR A 154 7.56 -6.92 -34.54
N ASP A 155 6.91 -7.34 -35.63
CA ASP A 155 7.05 -6.80 -36.98
C ASP A 155 6.05 -5.67 -37.31
N GLY A 156 5.19 -5.29 -36.35
CA GLY A 156 4.18 -4.24 -36.50
C GLY A 156 2.83 -4.72 -37.05
N THR A 157 2.72 -6.00 -37.45
CA THR A 157 1.46 -6.55 -37.97
C THR A 157 0.53 -7.01 -36.84
N GLY A 158 -0.75 -7.25 -37.17
CA GLY A 158 -1.69 -7.87 -36.23
C GLY A 158 -2.09 -7.01 -35.02
N LEU A 159 -1.90 -5.69 -35.10
CA LEU A 159 -2.35 -4.75 -34.07
C LEU A 159 -3.85 -4.92 -33.79
N ARG A 160 -4.20 -5.20 -32.53
CA ARG A 160 -5.59 -5.37 -32.10
C ARG A 160 -5.80 -4.93 -30.66
N GLN A 161 -7.00 -4.43 -30.36
CA GLN A 161 -7.45 -4.25 -28.99
C GLN A 161 -7.86 -5.62 -28.42
N ILE A 162 -7.37 -5.95 -27.23
CA ILE A 162 -7.75 -7.17 -26.52
C ILE A 162 -8.88 -6.87 -25.55
N LEU A 163 -8.69 -5.86 -24.69
CA LEU A 163 -9.63 -5.57 -23.61
C LEU A 163 -10.39 -4.27 -23.88
N PHE A 164 -11.71 -4.36 -23.80
CA PHE A 164 -12.65 -3.26 -24.00
C PHE A 164 -13.19 -2.76 -22.65
N PRO A 165 -13.72 -1.53 -22.57
CA PRO A 165 -14.44 -1.06 -21.40
C PRO A 165 -15.48 -2.09 -20.89
N PRO A 166 -15.72 -2.18 -19.57
CA PRO A 166 -16.89 -2.89 -19.05
C PRO A 166 -18.18 -2.40 -19.71
N GLU A 167 -19.12 -3.32 -19.97
CA GLU A 167 -20.41 -2.99 -20.60
C GLU A 167 -21.19 -1.91 -19.84
N ASP A 168 -21.04 -1.90 -18.51
CA ASP A 168 -21.71 -0.97 -17.59
C ASP A 168 -20.89 0.30 -17.27
N GLU A 169 -19.76 0.54 -17.96
CA GLU A 169 -18.91 1.70 -17.67
C GLU A 169 -19.64 3.03 -17.91
N ALA A 170 -20.39 3.15 -19.01
CA ALA A 170 -21.17 4.35 -19.30
C ALA A 170 -22.21 4.64 -18.20
N ASP A 171 -22.87 3.59 -17.70
CA ASP A 171 -23.83 3.69 -16.60
C ASP A 171 -23.14 4.09 -15.29
N LYS A 172 -21.93 3.58 -15.02
CA LYS A 172 -21.11 3.97 -13.86
C LYS A 172 -20.74 5.45 -13.92
N VAL A 173 -20.21 5.90 -15.06
CA VAL A 173 -19.84 7.31 -15.29
C VAL A 173 -21.05 8.21 -15.04
N ALA A 174 -22.20 7.86 -15.64
CA ALA A 174 -23.45 8.60 -15.48
C ALA A 174 -23.95 8.61 -14.03
N ARG A 175 -23.88 7.46 -13.34
CA ARG A 175 -24.35 7.29 -11.95
C ARG A 175 -23.55 8.12 -10.96
N TRP A 176 -22.24 8.26 -11.15
CA TRP A 176 -21.35 8.91 -10.18
C TRP A 176 -20.95 10.34 -10.56
N GLY A 177 -21.16 10.75 -11.82
CA GLY A 177 -20.96 12.13 -12.28
C GLY A 177 -19.51 12.62 -12.18
N ARG A 178 -18.54 11.70 -12.10
CA ARG A 178 -17.10 11.97 -12.08
C ARG A 178 -16.50 11.56 -13.43
N PRO A 179 -15.32 12.07 -13.83
CA PRO A 179 -14.57 11.52 -14.97
C PRO A 179 -13.94 10.16 -14.59
N TRP A 180 -14.73 9.28 -13.98
CA TRP A 180 -14.32 7.92 -13.64
C TRP A 180 -14.58 7.03 -14.83
N HIS A 181 -13.54 6.38 -15.29
CA HIS A 181 -13.59 5.20 -16.14
C HIS A 181 -12.79 4.11 -15.42
N THR A 182 -12.88 2.89 -15.92
CA THR A 182 -11.97 1.84 -15.51
C THR A 182 -10.69 1.94 -16.33
N ASP A 183 -9.56 1.73 -15.68
CA ASP A 183 -8.23 1.69 -16.28
C ASP A 183 -7.70 0.27 -16.17
N ASP A 184 -7.22 -0.27 -17.29
CA ASP A 184 -6.57 -1.57 -17.39
C ASP A 184 -5.10 -1.37 -17.80
N ILE A 185 -4.18 -1.63 -16.89
CA ILE A 185 -2.75 -1.27 -17.02
C ILE A 185 -1.83 -2.44 -16.69
N HIS A 186 -0.58 -2.32 -17.14
CA HIS A 186 0.53 -3.20 -16.79
C HIS A 186 0.32 -4.68 -17.14
N PRO A 187 -0.16 -5.01 -18.37
CA PRO A 187 -0.41 -6.38 -18.75
C PRO A 187 0.88 -7.21 -18.86
N CYS A 188 0.79 -8.51 -18.58
CA CYS A 188 1.80 -9.50 -18.94
C CYS A 188 1.19 -10.88 -19.24
N TYR A 189 1.89 -11.66 -20.06
CA TYR A 189 1.47 -13.02 -20.43
C TYR A 189 1.75 -14.01 -19.31
N LEU A 190 0.81 -14.93 -19.08
CA LEU A 190 0.93 -16.05 -18.15
C LEU A 190 1.39 -17.33 -18.87
N PRO A 191 2.01 -18.29 -18.15
CA PRO A 191 2.48 -19.54 -18.74
C PRO A 191 1.40 -20.43 -19.34
N ASP A 192 0.15 -20.30 -18.89
CA ASP A 192 -1.02 -21.03 -19.38
C ASP A 192 -1.66 -20.38 -20.62
N GLY A 193 -1.05 -19.32 -21.16
CA GLY A 193 -1.54 -18.58 -22.32
C GLY A 193 -2.54 -17.47 -21.98
N LYS A 194 -2.93 -17.31 -20.71
CA LYS A 194 -3.77 -16.19 -20.26
C LYS A 194 -2.96 -14.90 -20.12
N ILE A 195 -3.65 -13.81 -19.81
CA ILE A 195 -3.05 -12.50 -19.53
C ILE A 195 -3.44 -12.08 -18.12
N ILE A 196 -2.47 -11.55 -17.35
CA ILE A 196 -2.68 -10.91 -16.05
C ILE A 196 -2.37 -9.41 -16.16
N PHE A 197 -3.11 -8.58 -15.45
CA PHE A 197 -2.99 -7.12 -15.50
C PHE A 197 -3.51 -6.46 -14.21
N SER A 198 -3.15 -5.20 -14.00
CA SER A 198 -3.72 -4.37 -12.94
C SER A 198 -4.94 -3.61 -13.48
N SER A 199 -6.01 -3.51 -12.70
CA SER A 199 -7.23 -2.82 -13.14
C SER A 199 -8.02 -2.20 -12.00
N THR A 200 -8.69 -1.09 -12.32
CA THR A 200 -9.63 -0.40 -11.41
C THR A 200 -11.09 -0.86 -11.56
N ARG A 201 -11.33 -1.95 -12.30
CA ARG A 201 -12.64 -2.63 -12.40
C ARG A 201 -13.22 -3.10 -11.07
N CYS A 202 -12.39 -3.24 -10.03
CA CYS A 202 -12.84 -3.51 -8.66
C CYS A 202 -13.56 -2.31 -8.00
N GLU A 203 -13.52 -1.12 -8.62
CA GLU A 203 -14.16 0.10 -8.13
C GLU A 203 -13.71 0.51 -6.72
N HIS A 204 -12.49 0.17 -6.34
CA HIS A 204 -11.90 0.62 -5.09
C HIS A 204 -11.35 2.04 -5.21
N THR A 205 -11.26 2.73 -4.08
CA THR A 205 -10.64 4.05 -3.93
C THR A 205 -9.52 4.01 -2.90
N VAL A 206 -8.51 4.85 -3.08
CA VAL A 206 -7.35 4.94 -2.17
C VAL A 206 -7.78 5.39 -0.77
N LEU A 207 -7.44 4.62 0.26
CA LEU A 207 -7.95 4.85 1.62
C LEU A 207 -7.44 6.16 2.23
N CYS A 208 -6.16 6.52 2.03
CA CYS A 208 -5.55 7.75 2.57
C CYS A 208 -6.06 9.05 1.91
N GLY A 209 -6.74 8.95 0.76
CA GLY A 209 -7.27 10.09 0.02
C GLY A 209 -8.61 10.59 0.55
N GLY A 210 -8.75 11.91 0.67
CA GLY A 210 -10.01 12.59 0.98
C GLY A 210 -11.00 12.63 -0.19
N SER A 211 -10.57 12.42 -1.42
CA SER A 211 -11.49 12.33 -2.55
C SER A 211 -11.71 10.86 -2.87
N ALA A 212 -12.97 10.45 -3.09
CA ALA A 212 -13.25 9.22 -3.82
C ALA A 212 -12.69 9.27 -5.27
N ALA A 213 -12.09 10.39 -5.68
CA ALA A 213 -11.55 10.61 -7.03
C ALA A 213 -10.31 9.75 -7.34
N LEU A 214 -9.64 9.22 -6.32
CA LEU A 214 -8.42 8.42 -6.47
C LEU A 214 -8.80 6.94 -6.38
N VAL A 215 -8.51 6.20 -7.43
CA VAL A 215 -8.88 4.80 -7.60
C VAL A 215 -7.72 3.89 -7.17
N ALA A 216 -8.02 2.71 -6.64
CA ALA A 216 -7.02 1.73 -6.22
C ALA A 216 -7.16 0.48 -7.10
N PRO A 217 -6.19 0.16 -7.98
CA PRO A 217 -6.29 -1.03 -8.81
C PRO A 217 -5.95 -2.30 -8.03
N GLY A 218 -6.58 -3.40 -8.44
CA GLY A 218 -6.25 -4.77 -8.06
C GLY A 218 -5.84 -5.60 -9.28
N LEU A 219 -5.39 -6.83 -9.07
CA LEU A 219 -4.97 -7.72 -10.16
C LEU A 219 -6.16 -8.50 -10.72
N HIS A 220 -6.16 -8.62 -12.05
CA HIS A 220 -7.16 -9.33 -12.83
C HIS A 220 -6.46 -10.24 -13.83
N ARG A 221 -7.16 -11.29 -14.26
CA ARG A 221 -6.71 -12.16 -15.36
C ARG A 221 -7.80 -12.30 -16.42
N MET A 222 -7.43 -12.67 -17.64
CA MET A 222 -8.35 -12.92 -18.75
C MET A 222 -7.77 -13.94 -19.73
N ASP A 223 -8.62 -14.48 -20.60
CA ASP A 223 -8.18 -15.26 -21.75
C ASP A 223 -7.43 -14.39 -22.78
N ALA A 224 -6.62 -15.03 -23.63
CA ALA A 224 -5.82 -14.33 -24.65
C ALA A 224 -6.65 -13.52 -25.67
N ASP A 225 -7.93 -13.82 -25.79
CA ASP A 225 -8.88 -13.12 -26.66
C ASP A 225 -9.61 -11.96 -25.96
N GLY A 226 -9.37 -11.74 -24.66
CA GLY A 226 -9.99 -10.68 -23.86
C GLY A 226 -11.26 -11.10 -23.14
N THR A 227 -11.69 -12.36 -23.26
CA THR A 227 -12.86 -12.90 -22.55
C THR A 227 -12.51 -13.39 -21.15
N ASN A 228 -13.53 -13.73 -20.35
CA ASN A 228 -13.38 -14.30 -19.00
C ASN A 228 -12.47 -13.47 -18.07
N VAL A 229 -12.74 -12.16 -18.01
CA VAL A 229 -12.06 -11.24 -17.10
C VAL A 229 -12.46 -11.56 -15.65
N GLU A 230 -11.47 -11.89 -14.83
CA GLU A 230 -11.65 -12.27 -13.43
C GLU A 230 -10.79 -11.39 -12.53
N GLN A 231 -11.38 -10.79 -11.49
CA GLN A 231 -10.63 -10.21 -10.39
C GLN A 231 -10.03 -11.33 -9.55
N ILE A 232 -8.71 -11.29 -9.31
CA ILE A 232 -8.00 -12.33 -8.56
C ILE A 232 -7.42 -11.84 -7.24
N THR A 233 -7.37 -10.53 -7.03
CA THR A 233 -7.05 -9.95 -5.72
C THR A 233 -8.15 -9.02 -5.23
N HIS A 234 -8.44 -9.09 -3.93
CA HIS A 234 -9.50 -8.32 -3.26
C HIS A 234 -8.92 -7.36 -2.21
N SER A 235 -7.74 -6.83 -2.52
CA SER A 235 -7.00 -5.89 -1.69
C SER A 235 -7.77 -4.57 -1.50
N PRO A 236 -7.82 -3.99 -0.28
CA PRO A 236 -8.43 -2.69 -0.03
C PRO A 236 -7.49 -1.53 -0.43
N VAL A 237 -6.31 -1.85 -0.94
CA VAL A 237 -5.21 -0.96 -1.31
C VAL A 237 -4.67 -1.34 -2.69
N SER A 238 -3.81 -0.51 -3.26
CA SER A 238 -3.41 -0.68 -4.65
C SER A 238 -2.37 -1.78 -4.86
N GLU A 239 -2.52 -2.53 -5.95
CA GLU A 239 -1.60 -3.58 -6.41
C GLU A 239 -1.26 -3.42 -7.90
N PHE A 240 0.04 -3.44 -8.20
CA PHE A 240 0.56 -3.02 -9.51
C PHE A 240 1.63 -3.95 -10.06
N CYS A 241 1.89 -3.79 -11.36
CA CYS A 241 3.09 -4.24 -12.06
C CYS A 241 3.34 -5.76 -11.93
N PRO A 242 2.37 -6.62 -12.30
CA PRO A 242 2.60 -8.06 -12.27
C PRO A 242 3.75 -8.46 -13.21
N VAL A 243 4.59 -9.38 -12.74
CA VAL A 243 5.69 -10.00 -13.49
C VAL A 243 5.71 -11.50 -13.17
N VAL A 244 5.83 -12.34 -14.20
CA VAL A 244 5.90 -13.79 -14.03
C VAL A 244 7.32 -14.23 -13.67
N LEU A 245 7.44 -15.03 -12.63
CA LEU A 245 8.70 -15.60 -12.14
C LEU A 245 9.04 -16.91 -12.86
N GLY A 246 10.31 -17.32 -12.77
CA GLY A 246 10.80 -18.56 -13.40
C GLY A 246 10.13 -19.84 -12.91
N ASP A 247 9.51 -19.80 -11.71
CA ASP A 247 8.74 -20.89 -11.12
C ASP A 247 7.23 -20.86 -11.43
N GLY A 248 6.79 -19.90 -12.26
CA GLY A 248 5.40 -19.75 -12.67
C GLY A 248 4.55 -18.88 -11.75
N ARG A 249 5.05 -18.46 -10.57
CA ARG A 249 4.34 -17.50 -9.72
C ARG A 249 4.34 -16.11 -10.33
N VAL A 250 3.41 -15.27 -9.88
CA VAL A 250 3.37 -13.84 -10.22
C VAL A 250 3.94 -13.04 -9.06
N MET A 251 4.93 -12.20 -9.34
CA MET A 251 5.42 -11.15 -8.44
C MET A 251 4.72 -9.83 -8.76
N TYR A 252 4.42 -9.03 -7.74
CA TYR A 252 3.73 -7.75 -7.89
C TYR A 252 4.03 -6.80 -6.74
N HIS A 253 3.72 -5.53 -6.94
CA HIS A 253 3.79 -4.50 -5.92
C HIS A 253 2.48 -4.40 -5.14
N ARG A 254 2.55 -4.17 -3.82
CA ARG A 254 1.39 -3.85 -2.97
C ARG A 254 1.70 -2.70 -2.03
N TRP A 255 0.78 -1.73 -1.96
CA TRP A 255 0.81 -0.68 -0.96
C TRP A 255 0.17 -1.14 0.35
N GLU A 256 0.97 -1.63 1.28
CA GLU A 256 0.54 -2.21 2.54
C GLU A 256 0.54 -1.18 3.68
N TYR A 257 -0.64 -0.75 4.09
CA TYR A 257 -0.79 0.14 5.24
C TYR A 257 -1.99 -0.19 6.14
N ILE A 258 -2.37 -1.47 6.19
CA ILE A 258 -3.31 -1.98 7.20
C ILE A 258 -2.62 -1.98 8.56
N ASP A 259 -3.18 -1.22 9.49
CA ASP A 259 -2.60 -0.92 10.81
C ASP A 259 -1.15 -0.44 10.70
N LYS A 260 -0.78 0.35 9.68
CA LYS A 260 0.56 0.95 9.49
C LYS A 260 0.44 2.36 8.91
N GLY A 261 1.50 3.13 9.04
CA GLY A 261 1.57 4.45 8.43
C GLY A 261 1.44 4.41 6.91
N ALA A 262 0.53 5.21 6.32
CA ALA A 262 0.26 5.20 4.89
C ALA A 262 1.44 5.66 4.03
N ARG A 263 2.46 6.33 4.61
CA ARG A 263 3.65 6.81 3.88
C ARG A 263 4.78 5.79 3.79
N VAL A 264 4.70 4.72 4.57
CA VAL A 264 5.64 3.58 4.49
C VAL A 264 4.92 2.35 3.92
N GLY A 265 5.60 1.21 3.82
CA GLY A 265 4.97 -0.07 3.44
C GLY A 265 4.55 -0.17 1.98
N LYS A 266 5.43 0.13 1.02
CA LYS A 266 5.19 -0.07 -0.42
C LYS A 266 6.04 -1.22 -0.94
N THR A 267 5.46 -2.42 -0.95
CA THR A 267 6.17 -3.68 -0.74
C THR A 267 6.06 -4.62 -1.93
N ILE A 268 6.85 -5.69 -1.92
CA ILE A 268 6.87 -6.71 -2.98
C ILE A 268 6.25 -8.00 -2.46
N TRP A 269 5.34 -8.55 -3.26
CA TRP A 269 4.58 -9.77 -2.99
C TRP A 269 4.67 -10.74 -4.15
N SER A 270 4.26 -11.98 -3.91
CA SER A 270 4.02 -12.96 -4.97
C SER A 270 2.81 -13.84 -4.67
N MET A 271 2.17 -14.38 -5.69
CA MET A 271 1.03 -15.30 -5.60
C MET A 271 1.07 -16.31 -6.75
N ASN A 272 0.20 -17.33 -6.69
CA ASN A 272 -0.06 -18.16 -7.87
C ASN A 272 -0.86 -17.34 -8.92
N PRO A 273 -0.77 -17.68 -10.22
CA PRO A 273 -1.49 -16.97 -11.28
C PRO A 273 -3.02 -16.90 -11.15
N ASP A 274 -3.60 -17.73 -10.28
CA ASP A 274 -5.04 -17.79 -10.01
C ASP A 274 -5.49 -17.00 -8.77
N GLY A 275 -4.59 -16.22 -8.16
CA GLY A 275 -4.83 -15.43 -6.96
C GLY A 275 -4.62 -16.17 -5.64
N THR A 276 -4.36 -17.48 -5.66
CA THR A 276 -4.12 -18.25 -4.43
C THR A 276 -2.73 -18.01 -3.86
N ALA A 277 -2.56 -18.32 -2.57
CA ALA A 277 -1.29 -18.30 -1.88
C ALA A 277 -0.48 -16.99 -2.00
N PRO A 278 -1.07 -15.79 -1.79
CA PRO A 278 -0.31 -14.55 -1.72
C PRO A 278 0.70 -14.60 -0.57
N ARG A 279 1.95 -14.19 -0.83
CA ARG A 279 3.08 -14.24 0.08
C ARG A 279 3.92 -12.99 -0.06
N GLU A 280 4.35 -12.44 1.08
CA GLU A 280 5.38 -11.42 1.12
C GLU A 280 6.66 -11.93 0.44
N ARG A 281 7.33 -11.02 -0.28
CA ARG A 281 8.73 -11.18 -0.68
C ARG A 281 9.64 -10.24 0.09
N TYR A 282 9.27 -8.96 0.17
CA TYR A 282 10.12 -7.96 0.80
C TYR A 282 9.35 -6.70 1.22
N GLY A 283 9.73 -6.12 2.38
CA GLY A 283 9.38 -4.75 2.77
C GLY A 283 8.16 -4.59 3.67
N VAL A 284 7.45 -5.68 4.07
CA VAL A 284 6.21 -5.55 4.87
C VAL A 284 6.45 -5.01 6.27
N ALA A 285 7.65 -5.19 6.81
CA ALA A 285 8.06 -4.64 8.10
C ALA A 285 9.13 -3.54 7.97
N ASP A 286 9.44 -3.11 6.74
CA ASP A 286 10.39 -2.03 6.49
C ASP A 286 9.74 -0.69 6.85
N ASP A 287 10.42 0.11 7.66
CA ASP A 287 9.94 1.40 8.15
C ASP A 287 10.46 2.59 7.33
N THR A 288 11.02 2.30 6.15
CA THR A 288 11.42 3.31 5.18
C THR A 288 10.24 3.81 4.34
N THR A 289 10.40 5.04 3.81
CA THR A 289 9.47 5.68 2.86
C THR A 289 9.77 5.28 1.41
N THR A 290 10.79 4.44 1.19
CA THR A 290 11.13 3.96 -0.14
C THR A 290 9.98 3.12 -0.68
N VAL A 291 9.54 3.46 -1.89
CA VAL A 291 8.59 2.70 -2.68
C VAL A 291 9.38 1.78 -3.61
N TYR A 292 9.16 0.46 -3.51
CA TYR A 292 9.81 -0.52 -4.39
C TYR A 292 8.94 -0.80 -5.63
N MET A 293 9.24 -0.17 -6.76
CA MET A 293 8.45 -0.26 -8.01
C MET A 293 9.16 -1.00 -9.13
N TYR A 294 8.38 -1.50 -10.09
CA TYR A 294 8.87 -2.27 -11.25
C TYR A 294 9.87 -3.39 -10.88
N PRO A 295 9.50 -4.30 -9.96
CA PRO A 295 10.39 -5.38 -9.58
C PRO A 295 10.59 -6.36 -10.75
N GLN A 296 11.82 -6.79 -10.96
CA GLN A 296 12.19 -7.84 -11.92
C GLN A 296 13.02 -8.91 -11.20
N ALA A 297 12.77 -10.18 -11.51
CA ALA A 297 13.58 -11.28 -11.00
C ALA A 297 14.97 -11.26 -11.65
N VAL A 298 16.03 -11.43 -10.85
CA VAL A 298 17.40 -11.50 -11.36
C VAL A 298 17.66 -12.91 -11.91
N PRO A 299 18.13 -13.07 -13.16
CA PRO A 299 18.48 -14.37 -13.72
C PRO A 299 19.44 -15.17 -12.84
N GLY A 300 19.23 -16.49 -12.76
CA GLY A 300 20.10 -17.39 -11.99
C GLY A 300 19.89 -17.39 -10.47
N SER A 301 18.99 -16.57 -9.93
CA SER A 301 18.67 -16.53 -8.50
C SER A 301 17.17 -16.39 -8.25
N ASP A 302 16.59 -17.36 -7.56
CA ASP A 302 15.21 -17.24 -7.05
C ASP A 302 15.11 -16.28 -5.86
N ASP A 303 16.26 -15.85 -5.33
CA ASP A 303 16.38 -15.06 -4.10
C ASP A 303 16.78 -13.58 -4.30
N ARG A 304 16.90 -13.15 -5.57
CA ARG A 304 17.30 -11.78 -5.90
C ARG A 304 16.33 -11.13 -6.88
N LEU A 305 16.07 -9.85 -6.65
CA LEU A 305 15.30 -9.01 -7.55
C LEU A 305 15.97 -7.64 -7.70
N VAL A 306 15.68 -6.95 -8.80
CA VAL A 306 16.02 -5.54 -9.01
C VAL A 306 14.73 -4.73 -9.10
N CYS A 307 14.72 -3.51 -8.58
CA CYS A 307 13.57 -2.62 -8.64
C CYS A 307 14.01 -1.14 -8.61
N VAL A 308 13.06 -0.25 -8.84
CA VAL A 308 13.24 1.18 -8.58
C VAL A 308 12.89 1.48 -7.13
N GLY A 309 13.81 2.08 -6.38
CA GLY A 309 13.56 2.72 -5.10
C GLY A 309 13.20 4.19 -5.30
N THR A 310 11.93 4.53 -5.16
CA THR A 310 11.36 5.84 -5.48
C THR A 310 10.58 6.40 -4.29
N CYS A 311 10.22 7.69 -4.34
CA CYS A 311 9.49 8.35 -3.26
C CYS A 311 7.97 8.23 -3.45
N HIS A 312 7.19 8.64 -2.45
CA HIS A 312 5.73 8.63 -2.55
C HIS A 312 5.22 9.68 -3.54
N PHE A 313 5.79 10.90 -3.49
CA PHE A 313 5.60 12.01 -4.43
C PHE A 313 6.79 12.98 -4.36
N PRO A 314 7.07 13.80 -5.40
CA PRO A 314 6.65 13.64 -6.80
C PRO A 314 7.25 12.39 -7.45
N GLN A 315 6.63 11.81 -8.49
CA GLN A 315 7.01 10.42 -8.87
C GLN A 315 7.17 10.15 -10.38
N GLY A 316 6.40 10.82 -11.26
CA GLY A 316 6.67 10.90 -12.71
C GLY A 316 6.78 9.57 -13.45
N GLY A 317 6.07 8.52 -13.02
CA GLY A 317 6.15 7.18 -13.62
C GLY A 317 7.26 6.31 -13.02
N CYS A 318 7.43 6.40 -11.71
CA CYS A 318 8.36 5.67 -10.85
C CYS A 318 9.82 5.92 -11.13
N LEU A 319 10.28 7.11 -10.74
CA LEU A 319 11.64 7.58 -10.91
C LEU A 319 12.41 7.53 -9.59
N GLY A 320 13.62 7.00 -9.58
CA GLY A 320 14.41 6.91 -8.36
C GLY A 320 15.72 6.17 -8.55
N ALA A 321 16.20 5.54 -7.48
CA ALA A 321 17.41 4.73 -7.48
C ALA A 321 17.14 3.33 -8.03
N ILE A 322 18.14 2.68 -8.61
CA ILE A 322 18.08 1.24 -8.90
C ILE A 322 18.58 0.47 -7.69
N MET A 323 17.72 -0.39 -7.16
CA MET A 323 17.98 -1.17 -5.96
C MET A 323 17.99 -2.65 -6.30
N LEU A 324 19.04 -3.34 -5.86
CA LEU A 324 19.14 -4.78 -5.87
C LEU A 324 18.77 -5.31 -4.49
N ILE A 325 17.83 -6.24 -4.43
CA ILE A 325 17.35 -6.85 -3.19
C ILE A 325 17.75 -8.33 -3.19
N ASP A 326 18.36 -8.78 -2.10
CA ASP A 326 18.71 -10.17 -1.82
C ASP A 326 18.06 -10.59 -0.50
N PHE A 327 16.99 -11.37 -0.61
CA PHE A 327 16.21 -11.76 0.56
C PHE A 327 16.82 -12.91 1.36
N LYS A 328 17.94 -13.53 0.92
CA LYS A 328 18.72 -14.43 1.80
C LYS A 328 19.33 -13.68 2.98
N LYS A 329 19.54 -12.37 2.83
CA LYS A 329 20.10 -11.48 3.85
C LYS A 329 19.02 -10.90 4.78
N GLY A 330 17.76 -11.32 4.59
CA GLY A 330 16.61 -10.89 5.39
C GLY A 330 15.60 -10.08 4.57
N VAL A 331 14.38 -9.99 5.08
CA VAL A 331 13.23 -9.36 4.39
C VAL A 331 12.63 -8.17 5.13
N ARG A 332 13.14 -7.87 6.33
CA ARG A 332 12.54 -6.92 7.28
C ARG A 332 13.24 -5.56 7.31
N ALA A 333 14.50 -5.48 6.90
CA ALA A 333 15.29 -4.25 6.97
C ALA A 333 16.13 -4.09 5.70
N ARG A 334 16.14 -2.86 5.18
CA ARG A 334 16.87 -2.49 3.96
C ARG A 334 18.37 -2.32 4.17
N GLY A 335 18.74 -1.66 5.27
CA GLY A 335 20.10 -1.16 5.51
C GLY A 335 20.14 0.36 5.59
N PRO A 336 21.29 0.95 5.99
CA PRO A 336 21.48 2.39 6.15
C PRO A 336 21.28 3.15 4.82
N ASP A 337 20.78 4.39 4.89
CA ASP A 337 20.77 5.33 3.78
C ASP A 337 22.19 5.81 3.41
N PRO A 338 22.44 6.18 2.14
CA PRO A 338 23.75 6.66 1.68
C PRO A 338 24.36 7.85 2.44
N ASP A 339 23.58 8.63 3.19
CA ASP A 339 24.05 9.75 4.02
C ASP A 339 24.25 9.40 5.49
N GLU A 340 23.93 8.17 5.91
CA GLU A 340 24.17 7.66 7.27
C GLU A 340 25.65 7.29 7.47
N ALA A 341 26.14 7.45 8.71
CA ALA A 341 27.57 7.31 9.02
C ALA A 341 28.11 5.87 8.90
N ASP A 342 27.23 4.87 9.03
CA ASP A 342 27.52 3.44 8.93
C ASP A 342 27.20 2.85 7.54
N TYR A 343 26.82 3.70 6.58
CA TYR A 343 26.65 3.27 5.20
C TYR A 343 27.97 2.80 4.60
N VAL A 344 27.97 1.55 4.16
CA VAL A 344 29.04 0.96 3.35
C VAL A 344 28.44 0.62 1.99
N GLN A 345 29.02 1.19 0.95
CA GLN A 345 28.60 0.91 -0.42
C GLN A 345 28.77 -0.58 -0.70
N TRP A 346 27.70 -1.20 -1.22
CA TRP A 346 27.66 -2.63 -1.53
C TRP A 346 27.88 -3.56 -0.34
N ASP A 347 27.52 -3.12 0.87
CA ASP A 347 27.63 -3.95 2.07
C ASP A 347 26.84 -5.25 1.94
N GLU A 348 27.56 -6.36 1.89
CA GLU A 348 26.98 -7.68 1.70
C GLU A 348 26.11 -8.14 2.87
N ARG A 349 26.13 -7.45 4.01
CA ARG A 349 25.29 -7.76 5.17
C ARG A 349 23.85 -7.25 5.00
N ASN A 350 23.65 -6.24 4.15
CA ASN A 350 22.34 -5.61 3.97
C ASN A 350 21.53 -6.32 2.89
N ALA A 351 20.21 -6.42 3.11
CA ALA A 351 19.30 -7.02 2.15
C ALA A 351 19.16 -6.21 0.86
N VAL A 352 19.45 -4.91 0.89
CA VAL A 352 19.32 -4.03 -0.26
C VAL A 352 20.63 -3.32 -0.55
N THR A 353 21.02 -3.35 -1.81
CA THR A 353 22.14 -2.60 -2.36
C THR A 353 21.59 -1.54 -3.31
N ASN A 354 21.89 -0.26 -3.04
CA ASN A 354 21.63 0.82 -3.99
C ASN A 354 22.74 0.82 -5.06
N LEU A 355 22.41 0.42 -6.29
CA LEU A 355 23.34 0.38 -7.42
C LEU A 355 23.64 1.78 -7.98
N THR A 356 22.77 2.75 -7.69
CA THR A 356 22.88 4.14 -8.15
C THR A 356 22.88 5.10 -6.95
N PRO A 357 23.89 5.07 -6.06
CA PRO A 357 23.88 5.80 -4.79
C PRO A 357 23.94 7.33 -4.91
N HIS A 358 24.04 7.85 -6.14
CA HIS A 358 23.91 9.27 -6.49
C HIS A 358 22.50 9.81 -6.18
N VAL A 359 21.52 8.91 -6.04
CA VAL A 359 20.16 9.23 -5.64
C VAL A 359 19.65 8.20 -4.63
N PHE A 360 18.88 8.66 -3.65
CA PHE A 360 18.08 7.79 -2.80
C PHE A 360 16.86 8.54 -2.23
N VAL A 361 16.03 7.81 -1.50
CA VAL A 361 14.92 8.36 -0.71
C VAL A 361 15.23 8.12 0.74
N GLU A 362 15.51 9.20 1.47
CA GLU A 362 15.81 9.13 2.90
C GLU A 362 14.63 8.55 3.67
N ARG A 363 14.97 7.67 4.62
CA ARG A 363 14.03 7.03 5.52
C ARG A 363 13.13 8.07 6.21
N ARG A 364 11.82 7.86 6.11
CA ARG A 364 10.78 8.69 6.74
C ARG A 364 10.77 10.15 6.23
N THR A 365 11.30 10.36 5.03
CA THR A 365 11.29 11.64 4.33
C THR A 365 10.37 11.58 3.10
N GLU A 366 9.60 12.64 2.94
CA GLU A 366 8.68 12.89 1.83
C GLU A 366 8.35 14.39 1.79
N PRO A 367 8.27 15.03 0.61
CA PRO A 367 8.44 14.50 -0.75
C PRO A 367 9.86 14.53 -1.30
N GLY A 368 10.09 13.83 -2.43
CA GLY A 368 11.27 14.01 -3.29
C GLY A 368 12.42 13.03 -3.05
N TRP A 369 13.61 13.43 -3.51
CA TRP A 369 14.82 12.59 -3.52
C TRP A 369 16.01 13.34 -2.92
N HIS A 370 17.01 12.58 -2.49
CA HIS A 370 18.31 13.11 -2.08
C HIS A 370 19.32 12.83 -3.18
N PHE A 371 19.95 13.88 -3.71
CA PHE A 371 20.91 13.77 -4.81
C PHE A 371 22.32 14.11 -4.34
N LEU A 372 23.31 13.31 -4.75
CA LEU A 372 24.71 13.59 -4.51
C LEU A 372 25.18 14.77 -5.36
N THR A 373 25.76 15.79 -4.73
CA THR A 373 26.35 16.93 -5.42
C THR A 373 27.83 16.71 -5.75
N LYS A 374 28.39 17.60 -6.58
CA LYS A 374 29.82 17.60 -6.93
C LYS A 374 30.74 17.76 -5.72
N GLU A 375 30.24 18.37 -4.64
CA GLU A 375 30.94 18.55 -3.37
C GLU A 375 30.90 17.29 -2.47
N GLY A 376 30.33 16.18 -2.96
CA GLY A 376 30.28 14.90 -2.26
C GLY A 376 29.27 14.86 -1.10
N ARG A 377 28.21 15.68 -1.17
CA ARG A 377 27.14 15.71 -0.17
C ARG A 377 25.79 15.45 -0.82
N HIS A 378 24.89 14.74 -0.13
CA HIS A 378 23.52 14.59 -0.60
C HIS A 378 22.68 15.82 -0.21
N VAL A 379 21.87 16.29 -1.15
CA VAL A 379 20.97 17.44 -0.97
C VAL A 379 19.55 17.03 -1.32
N HIS A 380 18.61 17.40 -0.46
CA HIS A 380 17.19 17.16 -0.67
C HIS A 380 16.61 18.04 -1.77
N ASP A 381 16.04 17.40 -2.78
CA ASP A 381 15.22 18.05 -3.80
C ASP A 381 13.79 17.49 -3.75
N ARG A 382 12.89 18.35 -3.29
CA ARG A 382 11.47 18.06 -3.12
C ARG A 382 10.70 17.97 -4.42
N ASN A 383 11.24 18.49 -5.52
CA ASN A 383 10.49 18.75 -6.76
C ASN A 383 11.10 18.06 -7.99
N GLY A 384 12.25 17.38 -7.87
CA GLY A 384 12.90 16.69 -9.00
C GLY A 384 13.38 17.66 -10.08
N GLN A 385 13.88 18.82 -9.68
CA GLN A 385 14.45 19.85 -10.53
C GLN A 385 15.91 19.56 -10.90
N GLN A 386 16.57 18.66 -10.17
CA GLN A 386 17.98 18.37 -10.36
C GLN A 386 18.30 16.88 -10.15
N GLY A 387 19.56 16.50 -10.36
CA GLY A 387 20.11 15.15 -10.13
C GLY A 387 19.68 14.12 -11.17
N HIS A 388 20.31 12.94 -11.13
CA HIS A 388 19.99 11.83 -12.03
C HIS A 388 18.88 10.95 -11.43
N LEU A 389 17.97 10.49 -12.29
CA LEU A 389 16.86 9.62 -11.92
C LEU A 389 16.81 8.42 -12.87
N TYR A 390 16.47 7.26 -12.32
CA TYR A 390 16.44 6.00 -13.04
C TYR A 390 15.07 5.35 -12.95
N THR A 391 14.76 4.50 -13.92
CA THR A 391 13.57 3.65 -13.86
C THR A 391 13.67 2.43 -14.78
N HIS A 392 12.66 1.57 -14.70
CA HIS A 392 12.47 0.37 -15.51
C HIS A 392 13.72 -0.51 -15.65
N PRO A 393 14.33 -0.93 -14.52
CA PRO A 393 15.43 -1.87 -14.59
C PRO A 393 14.96 -3.17 -15.22
N TYR A 394 15.70 -3.67 -16.20
CA TYR A 394 15.54 -5.01 -16.76
C TYR A 394 16.87 -5.77 -16.64
N PRO A 395 16.93 -6.87 -15.89
CA PRO A 395 18.16 -7.63 -15.72
C PRO A 395 18.50 -8.43 -16.99
N VAL A 396 19.71 -8.23 -17.50
CA VAL A 396 20.25 -9.00 -18.65
C VAL A 396 21.21 -10.09 -18.18
N SER A 397 21.81 -9.89 -17.01
CA SER A 397 22.59 -10.89 -16.26
C SER A 397 22.30 -10.75 -14.76
N ASP A 398 23.05 -11.47 -13.92
CA ASP A 398 23.01 -11.30 -12.46
C ASP A 398 23.76 -10.05 -11.95
N ARG A 399 24.43 -9.35 -12.87
CA ARG A 399 25.29 -8.20 -12.60
C ARG A 399 24.95 -6.95 -13.41
N GLU A 400 24.14 -7.06 -14.47
CA GLU A 400 23.90 -5.96 -15.39
C GLU A 400 22.41 -5.77 -15.70
N PHE A 401 22.02 -4.51 -15.82
CA PHE A 401 20.63 -4.07 -15.88
C PHE A 401 20.46 -2.98 -16.93
N LEU A 402 19.57 -3.18 -17.89
CA LEU A 402 19.11 -2.10 -18.77
C LEU A 402 18.21 -1.16 -17.96
N VAL A 403 18.36 0.14 -18.12
CA VAL A 403 17.59 1.17 -17.41
C VAL A 403 17.26 2.34 -18.32
N SER A 404 16.22 3.10 -17.96
CA SER A 404 16.03 4.47 -18.47
C SER A 404 16.63 5.45 -17.46
N LEU A 405 17.52 6.34 -17.92
CA LEU A 405 18.26 7.30 -17.09
C LEU A 405 17.98 8.73 -17.55
N LYS A 406 17.64 9.61 -16.61
CA LYS A 406 17.65 11.07 -16.80
C LYS A 406 19.08 11.58 -16.94
N VAL A 407 19.49 11.87 -18.16
CA VAL A 407 20.91 12.12 -18.50
C VAL A 407 21.37 13.48 -18.03
N ASP A 408 20.63 14.55 -18.36
CA ASP A 408 20.97 15.89 -17.87
C ASP A 408 20.45 16.05 -16.43
N PRO A 409 21.33 16.23 -15.43
CA PRO A 409 20.92 16.40 -14.04
C PRO A 409 20.29 17.77 -13.77
N THR A 410 20.13 18.65 -14.76
CA THR A 410 19.40 19.92 -14.65
C THR A 410 17.99 19.84 -15.22
N ASP A 411 17.67 18.76 -15.94
CA ASP A 411 16.33 18.54 -16.45
C ASP A 411 15.34 18.28 -15.32
N HIS A 412 14.16 18.88 -15.45
CA HIS A 412 13.06 18.58 -14.55
C HIS A 412 12.50 17.19 -14.86
N TYR A 413 12.28 16.38 -13.82
CA TYR A 413 11.96 14.94 -13.91
C TYR A 413 10.85 14.54 -14.89
N LYS A 414 9.89 15.44 -15.17
CA LYS A 414 8.76 15.19 -16.08
C LYS A 414 8.50 16.24 -17.17
N ASN A 415 9.21 17.37 -17.18
CA ASN A 415 8.83 18.51 -18.04
C ASN A 415 9.68 18.60 -19.31
N VAL A 416 10.72 17.77 -19.43
CA VAL A 416 11.57 17.67 -20.61
C VAL A 416 11.17 16.39 -21.35
N ALA A 417 10.96 16.49 -22.66
CA ALA A 417 10.32 15.43 -23.44
C ALA A 417 11.24 14.23 -23.68
N ASP A 418 12.52 14.51 -23.88
CA ASP A 418 13.66 13.68 -24.29
C ASP A 418 14.67 13.43 -23.15
N ALA A 419 14.29 13.76 -21.91
CA ALA A 419 15.18 13.68 -20.75
C ALA A 419 15.78 12.29 -20.45
N TYR A 420 15.12 11.20 -20.86
CA TYR A 420 15.52 9.84 -20.50
C TYR A 420 16.02 9.02 -21.69
N SER A 421 17.21 8.46 -21.52
CA SER A 421 17.88 7.60 -22.51
C SER A 421 18.16 6.22 -21.93
N LEU A 422 18.44 5.24 -22.79
CA LEU A 422 18.70 3.86 -22.40
C LEU A 422 20.18 3.65 -22.06
N TYR A 423 20.43 3.04 -20.91
CA TYR A 423 21.76 2.72 -20.41
C TYR A 423 21.81 1.29 -19.87
N LEU A 424 23.01 0.72 -19.86
CA LEU A 424 23.33 -0.49 -19.11
C LEU A 424 24.08 -0.10 -17.83
N VAL A 425 23.55 -0.52 -16.69
CA VAL A 425 24.12 -0.30 -15.36
C VAL A 425 24.56 -1.62 -14.76
N ASP A 426 25.74 -1.67 -14.15
CA ASP A 426 26.24 -2.88 -13.50
C ASP A 426 26.23 -2.81 -11.96
N THR A 427 26.59 -3.93 -11.31
CA THR A 427 26.70 -4.02 -9.85
C THR A 427 27.81 -3.16 -9.24
N GLU A 428 28.71 -2.63 -10.06
CA GLU A 428 29.81 -1.73 -9.67
C GLU A 428 29.41 -0.25 -9.88
N GLY A 429 28.19 0.01 -10.36
CA GLY A 429 27.67 1.34 -10.61
C GLY A 429 28.19 2.00 -11.91
N ASN A 430 28.84 1.23 -12.79
CA ASN A 430 29.25 1.74 -14.11
C ASN A 430 28.02 1.91 -14.99
N HIS A 431 28.08 2.90 -15.90
CA HIS A 431 27.00 3.23 -16.82
C HIS A 431 27.53 3.21 -18.26
N ARG A 432 26.93 2.40 -19.12
CA ARG A 432 27.27 2.32 -20.55
C ARG A 432 26.07 2.78 -21.38
N PHE A 433 26.33 3.64 -22.37
CA PHE A 433 25.29 4.18 -23.24
C PHE A 433 24.75 3.10 -24.19
N VAL A 434 23.43 3.05 -24.36
CA VAL A 434 22.77 2.12 -25.28
C VAL A 434 22.10 2.87 -26.42
N HIS A 435 21.14 3.75 -26.10
CA HIS A 435 20.35 4.46 -27.13
C HIS A 435 19.67 5.72 -26.57
N ALA A 436 19.43 6.70 -27.43
CA ALA A 436 18.69 7.93 -27.12
C ALA A 436 17.86 8.37 -28.34
N ASP A 437 16.89 9.23 -28.09
CA ASP A 437 16.12 9.89 -29.13
C ASP A 437 16.11 11.40 -28.85
N ASP A 438 16.14 12.19 -29.92
CA ASP A 438 16.32 13.64 -29.83
C ASP A 438 15.00 14.39 -29.53
N GLU A 439 13.85 13.71 -29.55
CA GLU A 439 12.53 14.32 -29.38
C GLU A 439 11.75 13.77 -28.19
N LEU A 440 11.90 12.47 -27.88
CA LEU A 440 11.13 11.75 -26.88
C LEU A 440 12.00 10.85 -26.01
N SER A 441 11.63 10.74 -24.73
CA SER A 441 12.28 9.86 -23.78
C SER A 441 12.06 8.38 -24.12
N CYS A 442 13.08 7.56 -23.87
CA CYS A 442 13.07 6.11 -24.09
C CYS A 442 12.84 5.33 -22.79
N TRP A 443 11.84 4.46 -22.78
CA TRP A 443 11.33 3.73 -21.60
C TRP A 443 11.26 2.22 -21.82
N HIS A 444 11.31 1.45 -20.73
CA HIS A 444 11.01 0.00 -20.70
C HIS A 444 11.95 -0.85 -21.59
N PRO A 445 13.28 -0.65 -21.56
CA PRO A 445 14.18 -1.45 -22.38
C PRO A 445 14.07 -2.93 -22.03
N THR A 446 13.73 -3.76 -23.02
CA THR A 446 13.56 -5.20 -22.84
C THR A 446 14.27 -5.94 -23.98
N PRO A 447 15.15 -6.91 -23.70
CA PRO A 447 15.75 -7.76 -24.74
C PRO A 447 14.68 -8.48 -25.56
N LEU A 448 14.79 -8.42 -26.88
CA LEU A 448 13.89 -9.08 -27.82
C LEU A 448 14.38 -10.49 -28.12
N VAL A 449 14.27 -11.37 -27.11
CA VAL A 449 14.71 -12.78 -27.23
C VAL A 449 13.65 -13.75 -26.71
N PRO A 450 13.51 -14.93 -27.34
CA PRO A 450 12.71 -15.99 -26.78
C PRO A 450 13.18 -16.37 -25.37
N ARG A 451 12.23 -16.54 -24.47
CA ARG A 451 12.42 -16.95 -23.08
C ARG A 451 11.72 -18.29 -22.85
N ARG A 452 12.26 -19.07 -21.93
CA ARG A 452 11.59 -20.29 -21.47
C ARG A 452 10.23 -19.92 -20.87
N VAL A 453 9.17 -20.59 -21.31
CA VAL A 453 7.86 -20.53 -20.66
C VAL A 453 8.00 -21.15 -19.27
N PRO A 454 7.72 -20.43 -18.17
CA PRO A 454 7.73 -20.99 -16.83
C PRO A 454 6.74 -22.16 -16.69
N PRO A 455 6.86 -23.01 -15.66
CA PRO A 455 5.86 -24.03 -15.40
C PRO A 455 4.48 -23.39 -15.17
N ALA A 456 3.43 -23.96 -15.76
CA ALA A 456 2.06 -23.61 -15.38
C ALA A 456 1.78 -24.16 -13.97
N ILE A 457 1.25 -23.31 -13.09
CA ILE A 457 0.88 -23.72 -11.73
C ILE A 457 -0.59 -24.14 -11.74
N GLU A 458 -0.84 -25.41 -11.47
CA GLU A 458 -2.19 -25.93 -11.21
C GLU A 458 -2.45 -25.96 -9.70
N THR A 459 -3.52 -25.30 -9.28
CA THR A 459 -3.93 -25.20 -7.89
C THR A 459 -5.16 -26.07 -7.66
N VAL A 460 -5.10 -26.93 -6.64
CA VAL A 460 -6.26 -27.74 -6.26
C VAL A 460 -7.12 -26.93 -5.29
N ARG A 461 -8.38 -26.70 -5.67
CA ARG A 461 -9.39 -26.05 -4.84
C ARG A 461 -10.39 -27.07 -4.34
N ASN A 462 -10.79 -26.94 -3.07
CA ASN A 462 -11.89 -27.71 -2.53
C ASN A 462 -13.22 -27.21 -3.14
N PRO A 463 -13.98 -28.05 -3.85
CA PRO A 463 -15.20 -27.63 -4.55
C PRO A 463 -16.34 -27.23 -3.60
N GLU A 464 -16.42 -27.84 -2.41
CA GLU A 464 -17.44 -27.51 -1.41
C GLU A 464 -17.23 -26.09 -0.89
N TYR A 465 -16.00 -25.77 -0.48
CA TYR A 465 -15.66 -24.43 0.01
C TYR A 465 -15.66 -23.38 -1.12
N ALA A 466 -15.30 -23.77 -2.34
CA ALA A 466 -15.45 -22.88 -3.49
C ALA A 466 -16.92 -22.50 -3.74
N ALA A 467 -17.85 -23.46 -3.59
CA ALA A 467 -19.28 -23.22 -3.79
C ALA A 467 -19.92 -22.37 -2.67
N SER A 468 -19.27 -22.26 -1.50
CA SER A 468 -19.74 -21.45 -0.37
C SER A 468 -18.94 -20.15 -0.17
N ASP A 469 -18.10 -19.75 -1.13
CA ASP A 469 -17.19 -18.58 -1.02
C ASP A 469 -16.33 -18.62 0.25
N GLN A 470 -15.81 -19.80 0.57
CA GLN A 470 -14.97 -20.05 1.74
C GLN A 470 -13.60 -20.60 1.34
N ALA A 471 -12.67 -20.48 2.28
CA ALA A 471 -11.37 -21.12 2.23
C ALA A 471 -11.05 -21.75 3.59
N LEU A 472 -10.12 -22.70 3.58
CA LEU A 472 -9.68 -23.43 4.75
C LEU A 472 -8.30 -22.94 5.20
N CYS A 473 -8.21 -22.50 6.45
CA CYS A 473 -6.95 -22.11 7.09
C CYS A 473 -6.52 -23.17 8.12
N ILE A 474 -5.26 -23.59 8.03
CA ILE A 474 -4.61 -24.51 8.97
C ILE A 474 -3.41 -23.79 9.58
N LEU A 475 -3.49 -23.46 10.85
CA LEU A 475 -2.37 -22.94 11.62
C LEU A 475 -1.75 -24.07 12.44
N SER A 476 -0.45 -24.30 12.23
CA SER A 476 0.24 -25.41 12.89
C SER A 476 0.56 -25.12 14.36
N ASN A 477 1.06 -23.92 14.66
CA ASN A 477 1.34 -23.48 16.03
C ASN A 477 1.45 -21.95 16.08
N ILE A 478 0.51 -21.29 16.75
CA ILE A 478 0.43 -19.82 16.84
C ILE A 478 1.63 -19.21 17.57
N SER A 479 2.19 -19.87 18.58
CA SER A 479 3.28 -19.35 19.41
C SER A 479 4.59 -19.21 18.63
N ARG A 480 4.76 -19.93 17.51
CA ARG A 480 5.91 -19.76 16.62
C ARG A 480 5.89 -18.34 16.02
N GLY A 481 6.86 -17.51 16.39
CA GLY A 481 6.97 -16.11 15.95
C GLY A 481 6.28 -15.08 16.85
N MET A 482 5.92 -15.48 18.08
CA MET A 482 5.36 -14.60 19.11
C MET A 482 6.19 -14.66 20.41
N GLN A 483 7.42 -14.17 20.33
CA GLN A 483 8.39 -14.10 21.44
C GLN A 483 7.77 -13.47 22.68
N GLY A 484 7.84 -14.18 23.82
CA GLY A 484 7.24 -13.74 25.08
C GLY A 484 5.74 -14.01 25.20
N VAL A 485 5.18 -14.88 24.35
CA VAL A 485 3.85 -15.49 24.54
C VAL A 485 4.05 -16.96 24.89
N GLU A 486 3.52 -17.37 26.03
CA GLU A 486 3.67 -18.74 26.50
C GLU A 486 2.76 -19.70 25.69
N PRO A 487 3.17 -20.96 25.47
CA PRO A 487 2.30 -21.96 24.89
C PRO A 487 0.97 -22.09 25.65
N GLY A 488 -0.13 -22.13 24.92
CA GLY A 488 -1.48 -22.20 25.49
C GLY A 488 -2.04 -20.89 26.01
N GLU A 489 -1.29 -19.78 25.97
CA GLU A 489 -1.81 -18.47 26.37
C GLU A 489 -2.86 -17.92 25.38
N VAL A 490 -2.65 -18.18 24.08
CA VAL A 490 -3.64 -17.87 23.06
C VAL A 490 -4.76 -18.91 23.11
N LYS A 491 -5.99 -18.46 23.32
CA LYS A 491 -7.18 -19.31 23.36
C LYS A 491 -8.05 -19.20 22.10
N TRP A 492 -8.00 -18.05 21.45
CA TRP A 492 -8.85 -17.76 20.30
C TRP A 492 -8.11 -16.99 19.21
N LEU A 493 -8.54 -17.18 17.97
CA LEU A 493 -8.26 -16.27 16.86
C LEU A 493 -9.53 -15.51 16.53
N ARG A 494 -9.45 -14.19 16.52
CA ARG A 494 -10.49 -13.33 15.94
C ARG A 494 -10.18 -13.09 14.48
N ILE A 495 -11.18 -13.31 13.64
CA ILE A 495 -11.11 -13.16 12.19
C ILE A 495 -11.71 -11.80 11.85
N ASN A 496 -10.87 -10.88 11.39
CA ASN A 496 -11.28 -9.53 11.02
C ASN A 496 -11.14 -9.33 9.51
N GLU A 497 -11.86 -8.36 8.97
CA GLU A 497 -11.69 -7.89 7.59
C GLU A 497 -11.33 -6.40 7.57
N ALA A 498 -10.35 -6.05 6.73
CA ALA A 498 -10.11 -4.67 6.32
C ALA A 498 -10.99 -4.34 5.11
N VAL A 499 -12.04 -3.54 5.34
CA VAL A 499 -13.05 -3.28 4.32
C VAL A 499 -12.49 -2.32 3.25
N PRO A 500 -12.59 -2.62 1.95
CA PRO A 500 -12.25 -1.69 0.88
C PRO A 500 -13.23 -0.52 0.79
N ARG A 501 -12.78 0.61 0.26
CA ARG A 501 -13.64 1.78 0.03
C ARG A 501 -14.07 1.88 -1.43
N TYR A 502 -15.33 1.56 -1.73
CA TYR A 502 -15.85 1.53 -3.10
C TYR A 502 -16.20 2.90 -3.69
N TRP A 503 -16.31 3.01 -5.02
CA TRP A 503 -16.78 4.21 -5.73
C TRP A 503 -18.17 4.67 -5.27
N ASP A 504 -19.06 3.73 -4.91
CA ASP A 504 -20.41 4.00 -4.39
C ASP A 504 -20.39 4.72 -3.02
N THR A 505 -19.26 4.68 -2.29
CA THR A 505 -19.08 5.54 -1.11
C THR A 505 -18.98 7.04 -1.46
N GLY A 506 -18.98 7.37 -2.76
CA GLY A 506 -18.83 8.69 -3.34
C GLY A 506 -19.55 9.77 -2.52
N ARG A 507 -18.79 10.81 -2.15
CA ARG A 507 -19.25 11.94 -1.34
C ARG A 507 -20.23 12.80 -2.12
N ARG A 508 -21.49 12.40 -2.19
CA ARG A 508 -22.55 13.14 -2.88
C ARG A 508 -22.88 14.48 -2.18
N TRP A 509 -22.45 14.70 -0.93
CA TRP A 509 -22.95 15.78 -0.07
C TRP A 509 -21.88 16.55 0.75
N GLY A 510 -21.13 17.48 0.13
CA GLY A 510 -20.34 18.51 0.86
C GLY A 510 -19.17 17.98 1.71
N SER A 511 -18.62 18.79 2.63
CA SER A 511 -17.38 18.53 3.41
C SER A 511 -17.48 17.35 4.39
N SER A 512 -17.67 16.16 3.85
CA SER A 512 -17.18 14.93 4.42
C SER A 512 -15.66 14.99 4.31
N LEU A 513 -14.96 15.04 5.44
CA LEU A 513 -13.51 14.83 5.54
C LEU A 513 -13.27 13.31 5.62
N SER A 514 -12.20 12.77 5.03
CA SER A 514 -11.95 11.31 5.02
C SER A 514 -11.72 10.77 6.42
N SER A 515 -11.88 9.47 6.61
CA SER A 515 -11.22 8.73 7.71
C SER A 515 -9.74 9.11 7.84
N SER A 516 -9.03 9.36 6.72
CA SER A 516 -7.66 9.89 6.74
C SER A 516 -7.53 11.29 7.37
N SER A 517 -8.52 12.16 7.24
CA SER A 517 -8.54 13.46 7.92
C SER A 517 -8.85 13.35 9.42
N TRP A 518 -9.24 12.17 9.91
CA TRP A 518 -9.89 12.01 11.22
C TRP A 518 -8.95 11.67 12.39
N LYS A 519 -7.63 11.78 12.25
CA LYS A 519 -6.66 11.57 13.34
C LYS A 519 -6.72 10.19 14.05
N ALA A 520 -7.45 9.22 13.49
CA ALA A 520 -7.67 7.88 14.03
C ALA A 520 -7.59 6.81 12.92
N ALA A 521 -8.14 5.61 13.16
CA ALA A 521 -8.16 4.50 12.21
C ALA A 521 -8.64 4.91 10.81
N LEU A 522 -7.79 4.62 9.82
CA LEU A 522 -8.00 5.03 8.44
C LEU A 522 -9.10 4.24 7.70
N TRP A 523 -9.43 3.05 8.16
CA TRP A 523 -10.37 2.14 7.52
C TRP A 523 -11.24 1.44 8.57
N PRO A 524 -12.54 1.19 8.27
CA PRO A 524 -13.39 0.40 9.12
C PRO A 524 -13.01 -1.08 9.00
N ARG A 525 -12.97 -1.74 10.15
CA ARG A 525 -12.85 -3.18 10.29
C ARG A 525 -14.15 -3.77 10.80
N VAL A 526 -14.44 -4.97 10.31
CA VAL A 526 -15.54 -5.80 10.78
C VAL A 526 -14.99 -7.14 11.28
N GLN A 527 -15.75 -7.82 12.13
CA GLN A 527 -15.33 -9.07 12.75
C GLN A 527 -16.22 -10.20 12.26
N TRP A 528 -15.65 -11.16 11.55
CA TRP A 528 -16.38 -12.35 11.10
C TRP A 528 -16.71 -13.30 12.25
N GLY A 529 -15.92 -13.26 13.33
CA GLY A 529 -16.15 -14.04 14.54
C GLY A 529 -14.83 -14.52 15.15
N ILE A 530 -14.94 -15.49 16.05
CA ILE A 530 -13.81 -16.15 16.70
C ILE A 530 -13.78 -17.63 16.40
N VAL A 531 -12.58 -18.21 16.45
CA VAL A 531 -12.33 -19.64 16.35
C VAL A 531 -11.35 -20.08 17.44
N PRO A 532 -11.49 -21.30 18.00
CA PRO A 532 -10.64 -21.77 19.07
C PRO A 532 -9.22 -22.09 18.57
N VAL A 533 -8.25 -21.90 19.47
CA VAL A 533 -6.88 -22.39 19.36
C VAL A 533 -6.68 -23.51 20.36
N GLU A 534 -6.13 -24.63 19.89
CA GLU A 534 -5.87 -25.81 20.72
C GLU A 534 -4.69 -25.59 21.68
N GLU A 535 -4.55 -26.47 22.68
CA GLU A 535 -3.47 -26.38 23.67
C GLU A 535 -2.06 -26.45 23.06
N ASP A 536 -1.90 -27.16 21.93
CA ASP A 536 -0.63 -27.23 21.18
C ASP A 536 -0.38 -25.98 20.30
N GLY A 537 -1.26 -24.99 20.37
CA GLY A 537 -1.22 -23.74 19.60
C GLY A 537 -1.78 -23.86 18.19
N SER A 538 -2.30 -25.03 17.78
CA SER A 538 -2.84 -25.23 16.44
C SER A 538 -4.27 -24.71 16.29
N ALA A 539 -4.65 -24.37 15.06
CA ALA A 539 -6.02 -24.00 14.71
C ALA A 539 -6.39 -24.48 13.30
N HIS A 540 -7.65 -24.85 13.11
CA HIS A 540 -8.18 -25.42 11.87
C HIS A 540 -9.58 -24.86 11.66
N PHE A 541 -9.75 -23.97 10.67
CA PHE A 541 -10.96 -23.17 10.56
C PHE A 541 -11.23 -22.62 9.16
N LEU A 542 -12.50 -22.30 8.90
CA LEU A 542 -12.96 -21.66 7.67
C LEU A 542 -12.87 -20.14 7.78
N VAL A 543 -12.52 -19.50 6.66
CA VAL A 543 -12.53 -18.05 6.47
C VAL A 543 -13.35 -17.69 5.22
N PRO A 544 -13.96 -16.50 5.16
CA PRO A 544 -14.56 -16.04 3.92
C PRO A 544 -13.49 -15.80 2.85
N ALA A 545 -13.73 -16.28 1.64
CA ALA A 545 -12.88 -16.05 0.48
C ALA A 545 -13.19 -14.69 -0.18
N ASN A 546 -12.29 -14.21 -1.04
CA ASN A 546 -12.41 -12.93 -1.74
C ASN A 546 -12.57 -11.72 -0.78
N ARG A 547 -12.01 -11.84 0.43
CA ARG A 547 -11.98 -10.81 1.47
C ARG A 547 -10.55 -10.52 1.90
N SER A 548 -10.35 -9.37 2.55
CA SER A 548 -9.05 -8.95 3.08
C SER A 548 -8.96 -9.27 4.57
N ILE A 549 -8.63 -10.52 4.87
CA ILE A 549 -8.73 -11.11 6.20
C ILE A 549 -7.43 -10.95 6.98
N PHE A 550 -7.53 -10.56 8.24
CA PHE A 550 -6.41 -10.51 9.17
C PHE A 550 -6.81 -11.03 10.54
N PHE A 551 -5.84 -11.54 11.28
CA PHE A 551 -6.10 -12.24 12.55
C PHE A 551 -5.63 -11.46 13.78
N GLN A 552 -6.36 -11.62 14.88
CA GLN A 552 -5.89 -11.27 16.23
C GLN A 552 -5.83 -12.52 17.09
N ALA A 553 -4.68 -12.80 17.67
CA ALA A 553 -4.51 -13.80 18.73
C ALA A 553 -5.04 -13.23 20.05
N LEU A 554 -5.96 -13.94 20.69
CA LEU A 554 -6.63 -13.50 21.91
C LEU A 554 -6.32 -14.41 23.11
N ASP A 555 -6.29 -13.80 24.29
CA ASP A 555 -6.22 -14.51 25.57
C ASP A 555 -7.56 -15.15 25.97
N GLU A 556 -7.62 -15.74 27.16
CA GLU A 556 -8.83 -16.34 27.75
C GLU A 556 -9.98 -15.34 27.97
N ASN A 557 -9.67 -14.04 28.04
CA ASN A 557 -10.61 -12.96 28.25
C ASN A 557 -10.99 -12.25 26.93
N PHE A 558 -10.65 -12.84 25.79
CA PHE A 558 -10.90 -12.31 24.45
C PHE A 558 -10.20 -10.96 24.16
N ARG A 559 -9.10 -10.68 24.87
CA ARG A 559 -8.25 -9.50 24.68
C ARG A 559 -7.07 -9.83 23.80
N GLU A 560 -6.71 -8.91 22.93
CA GLU A 560 -5.60 -9.08 22.00
C GLU A 560 -4.25 -9.26 22.72
N ILE A 561 -3.55 -10.32 22.31
CA ILE A 561 -2.12 -10.51 22.57
C ILE A 561 -1.30 -9.98 21.40
N GLN A 562 -1.69 -10.28 20.17
CA GLN A 562 -1.01 -9.80 18.96
C GLN A 562 -1.97 -9.78 17.77
N ARG A 563 -1.77 -8.85 16.84
CA ARG A 563 -2.47 -8.79 15.55
C ARG A 563 -1.52 -8.95 14.37
N GLU A 564 -2.06 -9.47 13.28
CA GLU A 564 -1.47 -9.37 11.96
C GLU A 564 -1.63 -7.95 11.43
N ARG A 565 -0.51 -7.26 11.14
CA ARG A 565 -0.48 -5.89 10.57
C ARG A 565 -0.37 -5.93 9.04
N THR A 566 -1.16 -6.79 8.42
CA THR A 566 -1.35 -6.99 6.97
C THR A 566 -2.60 -7.85 6.83
N TYR A 567 -2.96 -8.27 5.61
CA TYR A 567 -4.11 -9.12 5.35
C TYR A 567 -3.77 -10.19 4.32
N VAL A 568 -4.54 -11.26 4.37
CA VAL A 568 -4.51 -12.38 3.45
C VAL A 568 -5.78 -12.36 2.61
N ASN A 569 -5.62 -12.43 1.29
CA ASN A 569 -6.72 -12.77 0.39
C ASN A 569 -6.68 -14.27 0.14
N TYR A 570 -7.77 -14.95 0.45
CA TYR A 570 -7.98 -16.35 0.13
C TYR A 570 -8.85 -16.45 -1.11
N ALA A 571 -8.48 -17.30 -2.06
CA ALA A 571 -9.39 -17.63 -3.16
C ALA A 571 -10.45 -18.64 -2.72
N PRO A 572 -11.64 -18.68 -3.35
CA PRO A 572 -12.66 -19.68 -3.03
C PRO A 572 -12.12 -21.10 -3.22
N GLY A 573 -12.34 -21.95 -2.23
CA GLY A 573 -11.84 -23.33 -2.20
C GLY A 573 -10.36 -23.47 -1.84
N GLU A 574 -9.64 -22.38 -1.57
CA GLU A 574 -8.22 -22.46 -1.18
C GLU A 574 -8.05 -23.22 0.14
N VAL A 575 -7.07 -24.12 0.18
CA VAL A 575 -6.60 -24.73 1.42
C VAL A 575 -5.20 -24.22 1.70
N ARG A 576 -5.03 -23.50 2.81
CA ARG A 576 -3.78 -22.83 3.14
C ARG A 576 -3.30 -23.22 4.52
N SER A 577 -2.02 -23.55 4.62
CA SER A 577 -1.36 -23.80 5.90
C SER A 577 -0.33 -22.72 6.24
N CYS A 578 -0.34 -22.31 7.51
CA CYS A 578 0.61 -21.41 8.12
C CYS A 578 1.35 -22.16 9.24
N THR A 579 2.67 -22.00 9.32
CA THR A 579 3.47 -22.65 10.37
C THR A 579 3.46 -21.90 11.70
N GLY A 580 3.06 -20.63 11.70
CA GLY A 580 3.07 -19.72 12.84
C GLY A 580 2.91 -18.26 12.39
N CYS A 581 3.07 -17.32 13.32
CA CYS A 581 3.09 -15.89 13.07
C CYS A 581 4.42 -15.48 12.41
N HIS A 582 4.39 -14.96 11.18
CA HIS A 582 5.61 -14.78 10.36
C HIS A 582 6.22 -13.35 10.41
N GLY A 583 5.86 -12.52 11.39
CA GLY A 583 6.19 -11.08 11.39
C GLY A 583 7.65 -10.71 11.68
N GLN A 584 8.49 -11.65 12.11
CA GLN A 584 9.86 -11.36 12.57
C GLN A 584 10.95 -11.65 11.54
N ALA A 585 12.11 -11.02 11.72
CA ALA A 585 13.24 -11.11 10.78
C ALA A 585 13.96 -12.47 10.76
N ALA A 586 13.99 -13.16 11.89
CA ALA A 586 14.74 -14.41 12.05
C ALA A 586 13.88 -15.69 11.93
N HIS A 587 12.60 -15.55 11.59
CA HIS A 587 11.70 -16.69 11.48
C HIS A 587 11.69 -17.26 10.06
N THR A 588 12.54 -18.26 9.82
CA THR A 588 12.38 -19.20 8.71
C THR A 588 11.33 -20.26 9.08
N ALA A 589 10.56 -20.72 8.09
CA ALA A 589 9.62 -21.83 8.30
C ALA A 589 10.40 -23.08 8.73
N SER A 590 10.34 -23.42 10.00
CA SER A 590 10.90 -24.68 10.50
C SER A 590 10.00 -25.83 10.04
N ALA A 591 10.61 -26.95 9.64
CA ALA A 591 9.89 -28.17 9.31
C ALA A 591 8.87 -28.51 10.42
N LEU A 592 7.66 -28.88 10.02
CA LEU A 592 6.66 -29.38 10.95
C LEU A 592 7.27 -30.56 11.71
N GLY A 593 7.15 -30.56 13.03
CA GLY A 593 7.49 -31.74 13.82
C GLY A 593 6.64 -32.93 13.35
N SER A 594 7.07 -34.15 13.63
CA SER A 594 6.40 -35.39 13.21
C SER A 594 5.03 -35.64 13.87
N VAL A 595 4.44 -34.65 14.54
CA VAL A 595 3.18 -34.76 15.29
C VAL A 595 2.09 -34.00 14.54
N THR A 596 0.98 -34.68 14.25
CA THR A 596 -0.22 -34.07 13.66
C THR A 596 -0.78 -33.02 14.63
N PRO A 597 -0.99 -31.76 14.20
CA PRO A 597 -1.61 -30.73 15.04
C PRO A 597 -2.98 -31.16 15.58
N LEU A 598 -3.26 -30.89 16.86
CA LEU A 598 -4.50 -31.29 17.53
C LEU A 598 -5.75 -30.79 16.79
N ALA A 599 -5.70 -29.59 16.19
CA ALA A 599 -6.82 -29.01 15.48
C ALA A 599 -7.25 -29.83 14.25
N LEU A 600 -6.36 -30.66 13.69
CA LEU A 600 -6.66 -31.55 12.57
C LEU A 600 -7.36 -32.85 12.99
N THR A 601 -7.53 -33.10 14.30
CA THR A 601 -8.28 -34.27 14.81
C THR A 601 -9.80 -34.07 14.78
N ARG A 602 -10.26 -32.87 14.40
CA ARG A 602 -11.67 -32.50 14.28
C ARG A 602 -11.94 -31.73 12.99
N ALA A 603 -13.22 -31.61 12.65
CA ALA A 603 -13.68 -30.77 11.54
C ALA A 603 -13.26 -29.31 11.74
N PRO A 604 -13.06 -28.54 10.65
CA PRO A 604 -12.70 -27.14 10.76
C PRO A 604 -13.77 -26.34 11.50
N SER A 605 -13.35 -25.43 12.37
CA SER A 605 -14.25 -24.49 13.03
C SER A 605 -14.81 -23.47 12.03
N THR A 606 -16.10 -23.20 12.12
CA THR A 606 -16.70 -22.01 11.52
C THR A 606 -16.59 -20.83 12.50
N PRO A 607 -16.43 -19.58 12.02
CA PRO A 607 -16.41 -18.40 12.88
C PRO A 607 -17.69 -18.32 13.73
N GLN A 608 -17.53 -18.12 15.04
CA GLN A 608 -18.63 -18.03 16.01
C GLN A 608 -18.75 -16.63 16.62
N PRO A 609 -19.93 -16.24 17.14
CA PRO A 609 -20.06 -15.06 18.00
C PRO A 609 -19.10 -15.14 19.20
N GLN A 610 -18.59 -13.99 19.65
CA GLN A 610 -17.91 -13.92 20.94
C GLN A 610 -18.95 -14.04 22.08
N PRO A 611 -18.53 -14.36 23.32
CA PRO A 611 -19.48 -14.45 24.43
C PRO A 611 -20.34 -13.20 24.63
N CYS A 612 -19.79 -12.00 24.43
CA CYS A 612 -20.56 -10.75 24.54
C CYS A 612 -21.65 -10.55 23.47
N ASP A 613 -21.57 -11.32 22.38
CA ASP A 613 -22.52 -11.31 21.26
C ASP A 613 -23.57 -12.42 21.39
N LEU A 614 -23.44 -13.37 22.33
CA LEU A 614 -24.44 -14.42 22.57
C LEU A 614 -25.74 -13.84 23.15
N VAL A 615 -26.89 -14.41 22.75
CA VAL A 615 -28.23 -13.97 23.21
C VAL A 615 -28.36 -14.07 24.73
N GLU A 616 -27.85 -15.15 25.34
CA GLU A 616 -27.85 -15.36 26.79
C GLU A 616 -27.07 -14.30 27.57
N ASN A 617 -26.08 -13.66 26.91
CA ASN A 617 -25.31 -12.55 27.45
C ASN A 617 -25.83 -11.19 26.97
N GLY A 618 -26.99 -11.13 26.32
CA GLY A 618 -27.66 -9.90 25.87
C GLY A 618 -27.20 -9.38 24.50
N GLY A 619 -26.43 -10.16 23.74
CA GLY A 619 -26.08 -9.89 22.34
C GLY A 619 -27.17 -10.30 21.34
N ASP A 620 -26.85 -10.27 20.05
CA ASP A 620 -27.77 -10.62 18.94
C ASP A 620 -27.70 -12.10 18.51
N GLY A 621 -26.79 -12.86 19.10
CA GLY A 621 -26.52 -14.27 18.83
C GLY A 621 -25.71 -14.53 17.56
N ARG A 622 -25.15 -13.50 16.92
CA ARG A 622 -24.59 -13.61 15.56
C ARG A 622 -23.07 -13.42 15.54
N ALA A 623 -22.42 -14.29 14.77
CA ALA A 623 -21.12 -13.98 14.18
C ALA A 623 -21.31 -12.82 13.16
N GLY A 624 -20.26 -12.06 12.87
CA GLY A 624 -20.38 -10.87 12.03
C GLY A 624 -20.75 -9.62 12.82
N GLN A 625 -19.75 -8.95 13.40
CA GLN A 625 -19.92 -7.77 14.24
C GLN A 625 -19.26 -6.54 13.63
N VAL A 626 -19.96 -5.41 13.75
CA VAL A 626 -19.48 -4.08 13.39
C VAL A 626 -19.14 -3.31 14.66
N ILE A 627 -17.96 -2.71 14.69
CA ILE A 627 -17.49 -1.90 15.82
C ILE A 627 -17.90 -0.45 15.57
N HIS A 628 -18.81 0.07 16.38
CA HIS A 628 -19.36 1.40 16.21
C HIS A 628 -19.46 2.15 17.55
N TYR A 629 -18.53 3.08 17.79
CA TYR A 629 -18.37 3.75 19.08
C TYR A 629 -19.65 4.43 19.61
N PRO A 630 -20.43 5.19 18.81
CA PRO A 630 -21.64 5.87 19.29
C PRO A 630 -22.69 4.95 19.89
N THR A 631 -22.80 3.70 19.40
CA THR A 631 -23.82 2.74 19.86
C THR A 631 -23.27 1.67 20.78
N ASP A 632 -21.98 1.35 20.66
CA ASP A 632 -21.39 0.22 21.37
C ASP A 632 -20.70 0.68 22.67
N ILE A 633 -20.08 1.86 22.67
CA ILE A 633 -19.22 2.32 23.77
C ILE A 633 -19.85 3.49 24.52
N GLN A 634 -20.33 4.51 23.79
CA GLN A 634 -20.91 5.69 24.43
C GLN A 634 -22.08 5.36 25.38
N PRO A 635 -23.00 4.42 25.08
CA PRO A 635 -24.07 4.07 26.01
C PRO A 635 -23.58 3.48 27.33
N ILE A 636 -22.47 2.71 27.32
CA ILE A 636 -21.83 2.19 28.53
C ILE A 636 -21.34 3.36 29.38
N PHE A 637 -20.63 4.33 28.78
CA PHE A 637 -20.14 5.50 29.52
C PHE A 637 -21.27 6.41 30.00
N ASN A 638 -22.32 6.60 29.21
CA ASN A 638 -23.51 7.36 29.63
C ASN A 638 -24.16 6.74 30.89
N ALA A 639 -24.25 5.40 30.94
CA ALA A 639 -24.88 4.70 32.06
C ALA A 639 -23.98 4.61 33.30
N LYS A 640 -22.66 4.50 33.14
CA LYS A 640 -21.75 4.11 34.22
C LYS A 640 -20.70 5.15 34.60
N CYS A 641 -20.36 6.09 33.71
CA CYS A 641 -19.20 6.96 33.89
C CYS A 641 -19.56 8.45 33.90
N VAL A 642 -20.55 8.88 33.12
CA VAL A 642 -20.88 10.30 32.90
C VAL A 642 -21.32 11.02 34.18
N SER A 643 -21.85 10.31 35.18
CA SER A 643 -22.21 10.91 36.47
C SER A 643 -21.00 11.54 37.18
N CYS A 644 -19.81 10.93 37.05
CA CYS A 644 -18.55 11.44 37.61
C CYS A 644 -17.70 12.17 36.56
N HIS A 645 -17.82 11.77 35.29
CA HIS A 645 -17.06 12.29 34.14
C HIS A 645 -17.90 13.18 33.22
N GLY A 646 -18.77 13.99 33.82
CA GLY A 646 -19.76 14.82 33.13
C GLY A 646 -19.21 16.12 32.54
N LYS A 647 -20.11 17.04 32.17
CA LYS A 647 -19.73 18.32 31.54
C LYS A 647 -19.04 19.29 32.52
N SER A 648 -19.54 19.32 33.75
CA SER A 648 -19.09 20.22 34.82
C SER A 648 -18.23 19.45 35.81
N GLU A 649 -17.05 19.99 36.13
CA GLU A 649 -16.10 19.42 37.12
C GLU A 649 -15.85 17.91 36.98
N PRO A 650 -15.50 17.43 35.76
CA PRO A 650 -15.26 16.00 35.53
C PRO A 650 -14.14 15.46 36.42
N ALA A 651 -14.38 14.31 37.06
CA ALA A 651 -13.37 13.60 37.82
C ALA A 651 -12.11 13.34 36.97
N GLY A 652 -10.93 13.61 37.56
CA GLY A 652 -9.64 13.51 36.85
C GLY A 652 -9.51 14.44 35.62
N GLY A 653 -10.39 15.44 35.49
CA GLY A 653 -10.46 16.31 34.32
C GLY A 653 -10.91 15.59 33.05
N LEU A 654 -11.41 14.36 33.11
CA LEU A 654 -11.76 13.53 31.95
C LEU A 654 -13.26 13.63 31.64
N LYS A 655 -13.62 14.18 30.47
CA LYS A 655 -15.02 14.31 30.03
C LYS A 655 -15.42 13.14 29.15
N LEU A 656 -16.44 12.38 29.55
CA LEU A 656 -16.92 11.20 28.83
C LEU A 656 -18.32 11.39 28.20
N THR A 657 -18.71 12.64 27.94
CA THR A 657 -20.03 12.97 27.40
C THR A 657 -20.16 12.70 25.91
N ASP A 658 -21.39 12.46 25.46
CA ASP A 658 -21.76 12.09 24.08
C ASP A 658 -21.89 13.28 23.10
N GLU A 659 -21.60 14.49 23.56
CA GLU A 659 -21.70 15.72 22.77
C GLU A 659 -20.90 15.62 21.46
N ALA A 660 -21.60 15.78 20.34
CA ALA A 660 -21.04 15.66 19.00
C ALA A 660 -20.03 16.79 18.73
N THR A 661 -18.82 16.38 18.34
CA THR A 661 -17.77 17.26 17.81
C THR A 661 -17.78 17.21 16.28
N LEU A 662 -16.90 17.99 15.65
CA LEU A 662 -16.75 18.04 14.20
C LEU A 662 -16.61 16.65 13.55
N TYR A 663 -15.87 15.74 14.20
CA TYR A 663 -15.57 14.42 13.65
C TYR A 663 -16.18 13.28 14.45
N TYR A 664 -16.36 13.46 15.76
CA TYR A 664 -16.62 12.39 16.72
C TYR A 664 -17.57 12.90 17.83
N ASN A 665 -17.38 12.44 19.06
CA ASN A 665 -17.95 13.04 20.25
C ASN A 665 -16.84 13.35 21.28
N THR A 666 -17.22 14.10 22.32
CA THR A 666 -16.28 14.57 23.35
C THR A 666 -15.53 13.40 24.01
N SER A 667 -16.24 12.34 24.41
CA SER A 667 -15.63 11.20 25.10
C SER A 667 -14.54 10.52 24.27
N TYR A 668 -14.81 10.27 22.99
CA TYR A 668 -13.85 9.61 22.09
C TYR A 668 -12.60 10.46 21.92
N GLU A 669 -12.77 11.77 21.69
CA GLU A 669 -11.63 12.67 21.51
C GLU A 669 -10.80 12.81 22.78
N GLU A 670 -11.42 12.81 23.97
CA GLU A 670 -10.70 12.82 25.24
C GLU A 670 -9.88 11.53 25.43
N LEU A 671 -10.48 10.36 25.16
CA LEU A 671 -9.78 9.07 25.24
C LEU A 671 -8.65 8.94 24.23
N ALA A 672 -8.84 9.48 23.02
CA ALA A 672 -7.83 9.44 21.95
C ALA A 672 -6.69 10.43 22.18
N ARG A 673 -6.98 11.68 22.58
CA ARG A 673 -5.94 12.68 22.90
C ARG A 673 -5.09 12.28 24.10
N ARG A 674 -5.65 11.53 25.05
CA ARG A 674 -4.93 11.04 26.23
C ARG A 674 -4.42 9.61 26.09
N GLU A 675 -4.67 8.96 24.94
CA GLU A 675 -4.28 7.58 24.64
C GLU A 675 -4.67 6.58 25.76
N LEU A 676 -5.84 6.78 26.39
CA LEU A 676 -6.27 5.97 27.55
C LEU A 676 -6.68 4.55 27.17
N ALA A 677 -7.19 4.33 25.95
CA ALA A 677 -7.38 3.02 25.36
C ALA A 677 -6.08 2.42 24.77
N GLY A 678 -4.91 2.99 25.10
CA GLY A 678 -3.60 2.54 24.65
C GLY A 678 -3.08 3.36 23.47
N PRO A 679 -1.86 3.03 22.97
CA PRO A 679 -1.29 3.70 21.81
C PRO A 679 -2.21 3.54 20.60
N ILE A 680 -2.60 4.67 20.00
CA ILE A 680 -3.29 4.65 18.72
C ILE A 680 -2.26 4.37 17.63
N ILE A 681 -2.61 3.55 16.64
CA ILE A 681 -1.79 3.38 15.44
C ILE A 681 -2.24 4.45 14.45
N PRO A 682 -1.43 5.49 14.20
CA PRO A 682 -1.78 6.51 13.21
C PRO A 682 -1.43 6.04 11.79
N GLU A 683 -2.43 5.71 10.99
CA GLU A 683 -2.18 5.39 9.57
C GLU A 683 -2.14 6.65 8.68
N PHE A 684 -2.71 7.78 9.12
CA PHE A 684 -2.62 9.05 8.37
C PHE A 684 -2.43 10.33 9.20
N THR A 685 -3.17 10.57 10.26
CA THR A 685 -2.89 11.71 11.16
C THR A 685 -3.07 11.24 12.58
N SER A 686 -2.40 11.90 13.53
CA SER A 686 -2.54 11.61 14.95
C SER A 686 -3.16 12.79 15.71
N PHE A 687 -3.76 12.49 16.87
CA PHE A 687 -4.29 13.51 17.78
C PHE A 687 -3.21 14.42 18.37
N LEU A 688 -1.99 13.89 18.58
CA LEU A 688 -0.93 14.53 19.35
C LEU A 688 0.27 15.00 18.51
N HIS A 689 0.60 14.29 17.44
CA HIS A 689 1.88 14.40 16.75
C HIS A 689 1.73 14.80 15.28
N GLY A 690 0.52 15.16 14.85
CA GLY A 690 0.20 15.46 13.46
C GLY A 690 0.52 14.26 12.55
N ASP A 691 1.28 14.54 11.50
CA ASP A 691 1.60 13.63 10.39
C ASP A 691 2.76 12.66 10.69
N ARG A 692 3.44 12.81 11.84
CA ARG A 692 4.59 11.97 12.23
C ARG A 692 4.26 10.49 12.38
N GLY A 693 2.99 10.18 12.64
CA GLY A 693 2.50 8.82 12.79
C GLY A 693 2.60 7.96 11.52
N ASN A 694 2.62 8.59 10.35
CA ASN A 694 2.53 7.93 9.04
C ASN A 694 3.75 7.15 8.60
N TYR A 695 4.76 7.15 9.45
CA TYR A 695 6.07 6.60 9.19
C TYR A 695 6.36 5.33 9.98
N ASN A 696 5.33 4.75 10.62
CA ASN A 696 5.44 3.50 11.37
C ASN A 696 4.99 2.28 10.54
N GLY A 697 5.95 1.57 9.95
CA GLY A 697 5.75 0.32 9.20
C GLY A 697 6.34 -0.91 9.90
N ALA A 698 7.06 -0.70 11.01
CA ALA A 698 7.87 -1.72 11.67
C ALA A 698 7.02 -2.88 12.23
N TYR A 699 7.64 -4.04 12.39
CA TYR A 699 7.04 -5.09 13.21
C TYR A 699 6.87 -4.64 14.67
N LEU A 700 5.76 -5.02 15.31
CA LEU A 700 5.50 -4.77 16.72
C LEU A 700 5.43 -6.10 17.48
N PRO A 701 6.19 -6.26 18.57
CA PRO A 701 6.10 -7.45 19.42
C PRO A 701 4.70 -7.66 20.02
N PRO A 702 4.38 -8.89 20.50
CA PRO A 702 3.17 -9.13 21.28
C PRO A 702 2.98 -8.09 22.39
N ARG A 703 1.72 -7.74 22.68
CA ARG A 703 1.30 -6.80 23.72
C ARG A 703 1.82 -5.37 23.53
N SER A 704 2.25 -5.00 22.32
CA SER A 704 2.66 -3.62 22.02
C SER A 704 1.47 -2.67 21.82
N LEU A 705 0.26 -3.21 21.64
CA LEU A 705 -0.95 -2.48 21.27
C LEU A 705 -2.17 -3.02 22.03
N GLY A 706 -3.33 -2.35 21.86
CA GLY A 706 -4.62 -2.82 22.36
C GLY A 706 -4.71 -2.85 23.88
N CYS A 707 -5.53 -3.76 24.41
CA CYS A 707 -5.85 -3.86 25.83
C CYS A 707 -4.60 -3.97 26.72
N ALA A 708 -3.55 -4.63 26.26
CA ALA A 708 -2.31 -4.82 27.02
C ALA A 708 -1.55 -3.52 27.31
N LYS A 709 -1.83 -2.43 26.57
CA LYS A 709 -1.25 -1.09 26.80
C LYS A 709 -2.28 -0.05 27.21
N SER A 710 -3.53 -0.46 27.44
CA SER A 710 -4.60 0.45 27.79
C SER A 710 -4.67 0.72 29.29
N THR A 711 -4.40 1.96 29.68
CA THR A 711 -4.64 2.44 31.05
C THR A 711 -6.12 2.31 31.45
N LEU A 712 -7.04 2.53 30.50
CA LEU A 712 -8.48 2.35 30.70
C LEU A 712 -8.81 0.90 31.09
N ILE A 713 -8.30 -0.09 30.34
CA ILE A 713 -8.54 -1.50 30.66
C ILE A 713 -7.87 -1.92 31.96
N ASP A 714 -6.65 -1.43 32.25
CA ASP A 714 -5.98 -1.71 33.53
C ASP A 714 -6.81 -1.19 34.72
N VAL A 715 -7.27 0.06 34.68
CA VAL A 715 -8.17 0.63 35.70
C VAL A 715 -9.46 -0.19 35.83
N LEU A 716 -10.02 -0.67 34.73
CA LEU A 716 -11.28 -1.42 34.73
C LEU A 716 -11.15 -2.91 35.09
N THR A 717 -9.92 -3.43 35.25
CA THR A 717 -9.71 -4.86 35.53
C THR A 717 -8.80 -5.13 36.72
N ASN A 718 -8.04 -4.14 37.18
CA ASN A 718 -7.11 -4.26 38.28
C ASN A 718 -7.63 -3.52 39.53
N SER A 719 -8.22 -4.25 40.47
CA SER A 719 -8.75 -3.68 41.72
C SER A 719 -7.66 -3.03 42.60
N THR A 720 -6.38 -3.30 42.35
CA THR A 720 -5.24 -2.72 43.09
C THR A 720 -4.65 -1.49 42.42
N HIS A 721 -5.14 -1.11 41.24
CA HIS A 721 -4.66 0.08 40.53
C HIS A 721 -4.85 1.33 41.41
N PRO A 722 -3.87 2.28 41.46
CA PRO A 722 -3.96 3.44 42.35
C PRO A 722 -5.22 4.30 42.18
N LYS A 723 -5.80 4.32 40.97
CA LYS A 723 -7.07 5.04 40.69
C LYS A 723 -8.32 4.33 41.24
N ASN A 724 -8.19 3.10 41.74
CA ASN A 724 -9.24 2.33 42.38
C ASN A 724 -9.20 2.38 43.92
N ALA A 725 -8.33 3.23 44.49
CA ALA A 725 -8.19 3.34 45.94
C ALA A 725 -9.41 3.96 46.64
N GLU A 726 -10.09 4.91 45.98
CA GLU A 726 -11.28 5.59 46.51
C GLU A 726 -12.56 5.01 45.88
N ASP A 727 -12.63 4.99 44.55
CA ASP A 727 -13.73 4.41 43.77
C ASP A 727 -13.22 3.19 42.98
N ASP A 728 -13.70 1.99 43.30
CA ASP A 728 -13.26 0.76 42.63
C ASP A 728 -13.92 0.61 41.24
N HIS A 729 -13.22 1.08 40.20
CA HIS A 729 -13.70 1.02 38.82
C HIS A 729 -13.74 -0.42 38.27
N SER A 730 -12.99 -1.36 38.87
CA SER A 730 -12.88 -2.73 38.38
C SER A 730 -14.18 -3.55 38.46
N ARG A 731 -15.19 -3.01 39.15
CA ARG A 731 -16.50 -3.62 39.36
C ARG A 731 -17.65 -2.87 38.68
N MET A 732 -17.34 -1.79 37.94
CA MET A 732 -18.37 -0.92 37.37
C MET A 732 -19.04 -1.50 36.12
N LEU A 733 -18.33 -2.37 35.39
CA LEU A 733 -18.81 -3.01 34.18
C LEU A 733 -19.17 -4.47 34.45
N THR A 734 -20.23 -4.93 33.79
CA THR A 734 -20.47 -6.35 33.61
C THR A 734 -19.38 -6.96 32.72
N GLU A 735 -19.16 -8.28 32.81
CA GLU A 735 -18.20 -8.98 31.93
C GLU A 735 -18.47 -8.73 30.44
N ARG A 736 -19.75 -8.67 30.07
CA ARG A 736 -20.20 -8.39 28.71
C ARG A 736 -19.82 -6.97 28.26
N GLU A 737 -20.11 -5.96 29.08
CA GLU A 737 -19.75 -4.55 28.78
C GLU A 737 -18.23 -4.38 28.68
N LEU A 738 -17.47 -5.01 29.58
CA LEU A 738 -16.02 -5.00 29.54
C LEU A 738 -15.49 -5.64 28.26
N MET A 739 -16.05 -6.77 27.83
CA MET A 739 -15.64 -7.44 26.59
C MET A 739 -15.97 -6.60 25.33
N ILE A 740 -17.10 -5.88 25.32
CA ILE A 740 -17.44 -4.93 24.24
C ILE A 740 -16.40 -3.80 24.20
N LEU A 741 -16.03 -3.24 25.36
CA LEU A 741 -15.04 -2.19 25.47
C LEU A 741 -13.65 -2.69 25.05
N SER A 742 -13.21 -3.86 25.53
CA SER A 742 -11.95 -4.50 25.14
C SER A 742 -11.88 -4.73 23.63
N ARG A 743 -12.97 -5.21 23.02
CA ARG A 743 -13.06 -5.36 21.57
C ARG A 743 -12.82 -4.03 20.83
N TRP A 744 -13.39 -2.92 21.31
CA TRP A 744 -13.17 -1.60 20.70
C TRP A 744 -11.74 -1.09 20.89
N VAL A 745 -11.15 -1.31 22.06
CA VAL A 745 -9.74 -0.99 22.33
C VAL A 745 -8.83 -1.73 21.34
N ASP A 746 -9.05 -3.04 21.18
CA ASP A 746 -8.31 -3.87 20.24
C ASP A 746 -8.65 -3.55 18.77
N ALA A 747 -9.65 -2.73 18.49
CA ALA A 747 -9.98 -2.28 17.15
C ALA A 747 -9.16 -1.07 16.66
N ASN A 748 -8.15 -0.63 17.42
CA ASN A 748 -7.40 0.59 17.14
C ASN A 748 -8.31 1.84 17.11
N TYR A 749 -9.10 2.06 18.17
CA TYR A 749 -9.94 3.26 18.29
C TYR A 749 -10.97 3.43 17.16
N GLN A 750 -11.55 2.36 16.61
CA GLN A 750 -12.55 2.55 15.55
C GLN A 750 -13.79 3.32 16.05
N PHE A 751 -14.15 4.40 15.35
CA PHE A 751 -15.37 5.15 15.64
C PHE A 751 -16.55 4.72 14.76
N TYR A 752 -16.35 4.67 13.44
CA TYR A 752 -17.39 4.35 12.46
C TYR A 752 -17.32 2.89 12.03
N GLY A 753 -18.50 2.27 11.89
CA GLY A 753 -18.63 0.85 11.54
C GLY A 753 -18.56 0.54 10.05
N GLY A 754 -18.51 1.55 9.19
CA GLY A 754 -18.49 1.40 7.74
C GLY A 754 -18.25 2.73 7.04
N TYR A 755 -18.05 2.70 5.73
CA TYR A 755 -17.83 3.90 4.92
C TYR A 755 -19.12 4.67 4.61
N TYR A 756 -20.27 4.02 4.73
CA TYR A 756 -21.56 4.64 4.46
C TYR A 756 -22.04 5.45 5.66
N GLY A 757 -22.50 6.67 5.40
CA GLY A 757 -23.36 7.41 6.31
C GLY A 757 -23.15 8.92 6.31
N ARG A 758 -23.98 9.60 7.11
CA ARG A 758 -23.92 11.05 7.32
C ARG A 758 -23.20 11.32 8.64
N HIS A 759 -21.91 11.65 8.55
CA HIS A 759 -21.04 11.76 9.72
C HIS A 759 -20.81 13.19 10.21
N HIS A 760 -20.98 14.18 9.32
CA HIS A 760 -20.77 15.60 9.66
C HIS A 760 -21.89 16.16 10.56
N PRO A 761 -21.58 16.94 11.62
CA PRO A 761 -22.59 17.44 12.57
C PRO A 761 -23.72 18.29 11.99
N GLN A 762 -23.54 18.83 10.77
CA GLN A 762 -24.64 19.51 10.06
C GLN A 762 -25.89 18.61 9.92
N TRP A 763 -25.67 17.29 9.86
CA TRP A 763 -26.73 16.31 9.74
C TRP A 763 -27.39 15.97 11.08
N VAL A 764 -26.96 16.53 12.22
CA VAL A 764 -27.71 16.37 13.48
C VAL A 764 -29.15 16.89 13.33
N ASN A 765 -29.34 17.91 12.50
CA ASN A 765 -30.64 18.51 12.24
C ASN A 765 -31.16 18.11 10.84
N PRO A 766 -32.48 18.17 10.60
CA PRO A 766 -33.04 18.02 9.26
C PRO A 766 -32.42 19.01 8.26
N ASP A 767 -32.20 18.56 7.02
CA ASP A 767 -31.72 19.40 5.93
C ASP A 767 -32.88 19.74 4.99
N PRO A 768 -33.30 21.01 4.88
CA PRO A 768 -34.34 21.43 3.94
C PRO A 768 -34.01 21.12 2.46
N GLY A 769 -32.71 21.05 2.12
CA GLY A 769 -32.24 20.65 0.79
C GLY A 769 -32.28 19.13 0.54
N LYS A 770 -32.56 18.32 1.58
CA LYS A 770 -32.67 16.86 1.53
C LYS A 770 -33.84 16.33 2.40
N PRO A 771 -35.11 16.52 1.99
CA PRO A 771 -36.27 16.13 2.80
C PRO A 771 -36.39 14.63 3.11
N SER A 772 -35.73 13.76 2.34
CA SER A 772 -35.69 12.32 2.60
C SER A 772 -34.79 11.95 3.79
N TYR A 773 -33.93 12.87 4.23
CA TYR A 773 -33.05 12.65 5.37
C TYR A 773 -33.82 12.62 6.69
N LYS A 774 -33.57 11.59 7.50
CA LYS A 774 -34.05 11.50 8.88
C LYS A 774 -32.88 11.73 9.83
N PRO A 775 -32.98 12.65 10.82
CA PRO A 775 -31.93 12.85 11.83
C PRO A 775 -31.46 11.57 12.54
N ALA A 776 -32.31 10.54 12.62
CA ALA A 776 -31.95 9.22 13.15
C ALA A 776 -30.89 8.48 12.31
N ASP A 777 -30.65 8.87 11.05
CA ASP A 777 -29.59 8.33 10.21
C ASP A 777 -28.23 9.04 10.45
N PHE A 778 -28.19 10.08 11.29
CA PHE A 778 -26.93 10.70 11.72
C PHE A 778 -26.07 9.68 12.46
N ARG A 779 -24.89 9.37 11.91
CA ARG A 779 -23.94 8.39 12.49
C ARG A 779 -24.62 7.08 12.91
N ARG A 780 -25.54 6.60 12.09
CA ARG A 780 -26.21 5.31 12.27
C ARG A 780 -25.21 4.16 12.23
N LYS A 781 -25.38 3.16 13.11
CA LYS A 781 -24.66 1.88 13.03
C LYS A 781 -25.11 1.12 11.77
N PRO A 782 -24.21 0.78 10.83
CA PRO A 782 -24.56 -0.12 9.75
C PRO A 782 -24.69 -1.54 10.28
N THR A 783 -25.54 -2.34 9.66
CA THR A 783 -25.52 -3.80 9.82
C THR A 783 -24.21 -4.37 9.25
N PHE A 784 -23.89 -5.62 9.59
CA PHE A 784 -22.70 -6.30 9.07
C PHE A 784 -22.71 -6.35 7.54
N ASP A 785 -23.83 -6.77 6.94
CA ASP A 785 -23.99 -6.85 5.48
C ASP A 785 -23.83 -5.48 4.81
N GLU A 786 -24.38 -4.42 5.41
CA GLU A 786 -24.20 -3.05 4.90
C GLU A 786 -22.74 -2.58 5.00
N ALA A 787 -22.01 -2.98 6.05
CA ALA A 787 -20.63 -2.58 6.25
C ALA A 787 -19.67 -3.22 5.23
N ILE A 788 -19.93 -4.47 4.80
CA ILE A 788 -19.10 -5.20 3.83
C ILE A 788 -19.63 -5.14 2.39
N SER A 789 -20.76 -4.46 2.18
CA SER A 789 -21.40 -4.33 0.87
C SER A 789 -20.54 -3.53 -0.09
N PHE A 790 -20.52 -3.96 -1.35
CA PHE A 790 -19.99 -3.20 -2.47
C PHE A 790 -20.81 -1.93 -2.74
N PHE A 791 -22.12 -2.07 -2.60
CA PHE A 791 -23.10 -1.03 -2.89
C PHE A 791 -23.53 -0.29 -1.63
N ALA A 792 -23.70 1.02 -1.76
CA ALA A 792 -24.27 1.83 -0.70
C ALA A 792 -25.70 1.37 -0.40
N PRO A 793 -26.06 1.28 0.89
CA PRO A 793 -27.42 0.94 1.28
C PRO A 793 -28.40 2.05 0.89
N GLU A 794 -29.69 1.70 0.77
CA GLU A 794 -30.73 2.62 0.30
C GLU A 794 -30.80 3.91 1.12
N TRP A 795 -30.60 3.84 2.44
CA TRP A 795 -30.63 5.02 3.32
C TRP A 795 -29.42 5.97 3.15
N HIS A 796 -28.34 5.50 2.52
CA HIS A 796 -27.16 6.31 2.18
C HIS A 796 -27.34 7.07 0.86
N ARG A 797 -27.94 6.41 -0.14
CA ARG A 797 -28.15 6.93 -1.50
C ARG A 797 -29.09 8.14 -1.52
#